data_AF-W7Z199-F1
#
_entry.id   AF-W7Z199-F1
#
_cell.length_a   1.000
_cell.length_b   1.000
_cell.length_c   1.000
_cell.angle_alpha   90.00
_cell.angle_beta   90.00
_cell.angle_gamma   90.00
#
_symmetry.space_group_name_H-M   'P 1'
#
loop_
_entity.id
_entity.type
_entity.pdbx_description
1 polymer ?
#
loop_
_entity_poly.entity_id
_entity_poly.type
_entity_poly.pdbx_seq_one_letter_code
_entity_poly.pdbx_strand_id
1 'polypeptide(L)'
;MLSFKKRSLVGLLLVMSLLLTPSWITRNVAHAKDDPNISLKTEAGYNGKIEESRWNPLKVTLTSDRDVSGDLVFQSSRNSGSSPSSYVQHVELPKDTPKEVILGIPGGSFNQNNNQILFFENSVEKGRNIPFSSGTPYLTGFSTMSTLIGVLSEDPDAMNFMNVLSSSGFDVATVPLTAASIPEDPMLLDGIGILVVDRFASDTLSKTQIEAIKGWVKSGGALVLAGGASYSKTASAFGDLSPMEYNNTYQVTSLPELAKLGGKKLELGGAITLSDGTPVKGAEVVLKSGGKPIFVKLPQEKGTVLYAAYDVSMEPIASWSGHPSVWSSLLRDHLNLKNSQYAFANGLKYNLGYILDYFPSLKMPSFQMLIWLLIIYAIVVAPLLYFILKRVDKREWAWWMIPLIAIVASGAVYMIGSADKTKELAHTINIMEMDGKGIASTTSATAFFTPRSGKFELEFPGQTYMSIQNNGGSFSSGDDSKSFITVGAKQTKVMLLDTPQWSLVKMWPEQRLTRKTGQFNVELMLDDQGNLDGKVTNETVSNLTQVTLVIGGKVYELGDMERNTSMQLSKITNPQLLRMNNLGNVLYPYPSNNQKDPSPREREILNNYVSNSSWYSKGSYVIGWSKDKLLHYTIKGKEITSDQLNLWAQPITVTWNNNGVMTIPFGFIVPVISQVNSGGYSENPNGIIDMSPGSVTLDYNIPSMNENDISHVNLRSSNLGKKMTYQIWNNDKQAYEPMKWEAKIWTATGSIKPYLTNGGIRIMISTKNQTQFVLPEISVKGKGKQP
;
A
#
# COMPACT_ATOMS: atom_id res chain seq x y z
N MET A 1 58.70 12.80 59.79
CA MET A 1 58.06 13.28 58.55
C MET A 1 58.82 12.81 57.28
N LEU A 2 59.29 11.55 57.19
CA LEU A 2 59.98 11.05 55.98
C LEU A 2 59.80 9.54 55.67
N SER A 3 59.10 8.73 56.47
CA SER A 3 58.90 7.30 56.16
C SER A 3 57.54 6.92 55.56
N PHE A 4 56.52 7.79 55.65
CA PHE A 4 55.18 7.49 55.09
C PHE A 4 55.01 7.82 53.61
N LYS A 5 55.91 8.62 53.01
CA LYS A 5 55.87 8.94 51.56
C LYS A 5 56.45 7.84 50.66
N LYS A 6 57.18 6.85 51.19
CA LYS A 6 57.79 5.78 50.37
C LYS A 6 56.86 4.59 50.10
N ARG A 7 55.86 4.32 50.94
CA ARG A 7 54.92 3.19 50.71
C ARG A 7 53.79 3.50 49.73
N SER A 8 53.37 4.77 49.64
CA SER A 8 52.38 5.22 48.64
C SER A 8 52.99 5.34 47.22
N LEU A 9 54.27 5.70 47.11
CA LEU A 9 54.93 5.84 45.80
C LEU A 9 55.21 4.48 45.14
N VAL A 10 55.55 3.45 45.92
CA VAL A 10 55.79 2.08 45.41
C VAL A 10 54.48 1.42 44.96
N GLY A 11 53.36 1.68 45.65
CA GLY A 11 52.03 1.22 45.22
C GLY A 11 51.55 1.92 43.94
N LEU A 12 51.83 3.22 43.79
CA LEU A 12 51.46 3.96 42.58
C LEU A 12 52.33 3.56 41.36
N LEU A 13 53.63 3.26 41.58
CA LEU A 13 54.54 2.79 40.53
C LEU A 13 54.28 1.35 40.10
N LEU A 14 53.78 0.48 40.98
CA LEU A 14 53.34 -0.89 40.63
C LEU A 14 52.02 -0.90 39.84
N VAL A 15 51.12 0.05 40.11
CA VAL A 15 49.89 0.22 39.33
C VAL A 15 50.21 0.90 37.98
N MET A 16 51.18 1.81 37.92
CA MET A 16 51.64 2.40 36.65
C MET A 16 52.48 1.43 35.79
N SER A 17 53.24 0.49 36.39
CA SER A 17 53.99 -0.51 35.62
C SER A 17 53.12 -1.66 35.10
N LEU A 18 52.00 -1.97 35.77
CA LEU A 18 50.96 -2.85 35.19
C LEU A 18 50.17 -2.17 34.04
N LEU A 19 50.12 -0.84 33.99
CA LEU A 19 49.48 -0.07 32.90
C LEU A 19 50.41 0.25 31.72
N LEU A 20 51.70 -0.13 31.80
CA LEU A 20 52.72 0.11 30.77
C LEU A 20 53.40 -1.19 30.30
N THR A 21 52.71 -2.33 30.37
CA THR A 21 53.09 -3.43 29.48
C THR A 21 52.74 -3.00 28.06
N PRO A 22 53.69 -2.98 27.11
CA PRO A 22 53.31 -2.86 25.71
C PRO A 22 52.44 -4.08 25.46
N SER A 23 51.14 -3.88 25.30
CA SER A 23 50.24 -4.89 24.77
C SER A 23 50.92 -5.34 23.50
N TRP A 24 51.53 -6.53 23.53
CA TRP A 24 52.03 -7.16 22.34
C TRP A 24 50.82 -7.19 21.42
N ILE A 25 50.89 -6.35 20.38
CA ILE A 25 50.04 -6.51 19.22
C ILE A 25 50.46 -7.88 18.71
N THR A 26 49.80 -8.93 19.21
CA THR A 26 49.64 -10.15 18.45
C THR A 26 48.97 -9.65 17.19
N ARG A 27 49.79 -9.35 16.17
CA ARG A 27 49.34 -9.49 14.80
C ARG A 27 48.84 -10.91 14.78
N ASN A 28 47.52 -11.08 14.91
CA ASN A 28 46.88 -12.27 14.44
C ASN A 28 47.33 -12.34 13.00
N VAL A 29 48.36 -13.15 12.75
CA VAL A 29 48.61 -13.68 11.44
C VAL A 29 47.33 -14.43 11.17
N ALA A 30 46.42 -13.78 10.43
CA ALA A 30 45.26 -14.44 9.91
C ALA A 30 45.83 -15.58 9.08
N HIS A 31 45.85 -16.78 9.65
CA HIS A 31 45.92 -17.98 8.84
C HIS A 31 44.80 -17.79 7.82
N ALA A 32 45.16 -17.72 6.54
CA ALA A 32 44.20 -17.86 5.46
C ALA A 32 43.50 -19.20 5.73
N LYS A 33 42.32 -19.13 6.35
CA LYS A 33 41.46 -20.30 6.51
C LYS A 33 41.06 -20.70 5.10
N ASP A 34 41.05 -22.00 4.88
CA ASP A 34 40.58 -22.62 3.65
C ASP A 34 39.04 -22.46 3.56
N ASP A 35 38.62 -21.21 3.38
CA ASP A 35 37.23 -20.81 3.21
C ASP A 35 36.73 -21.35 1.87
N PRO A 36 35.47 -21.82 1.77
CA PRO A 36 34.94 -22.28 0.51
C PRO A 36 34.93 -21.12 -0.49
N ASN A 37 35.34 -21.38 -1.73
CA ASN A 37 35.27 -20.39 -2.80
C ASN A 37 33.84 -20.35 -3.32
N ILE A 38 33.06 -19.34 -2.92
CA ILE A 38 31.67 -19.17 -3.32
C ILE A 38 31.57 -18.05 -4.36
N SER A 39 31.15 -18.38 -5.59
CA SER A 39 30.84 -17.40 -6.63
C SER A 39 29.40 -16.91 -6.55
N LEU A 40 29.17 -15.63 -6.80
CA LEU A 40 27.85 -14.98 -6.74
C LEU A 40 27.47 -14.37 -8.10
N LYS A 41 26.25 -14.67 -8.56
CA LYS A 41 25.56 -13.93 -9.64
C LYS A 41 24.17 -13.52 -9.17
N THR A 42 23.77 -12.28 -9.46
CA THR A 42 22.49 -11.72 -9.02
C THR A 42 21.72 -11.10 -10.18
N GLU A 43 20.41 -11.26 -10.17
CA GLU A 43 19.48 -10.56 -11.05
C GLU A 43 18.29 -10.08 -10.22
N ALA A 44 18.10 -8.76 -10.16
CA ALA A 44 17.07 -8.14 -9.33
C ALA A 44 15.91 -7.62 -10.19
N GLY A 45 14.69 -7.85 -9.69
CA GLY A 45 13.45 -7.44 -10.35
C GLY A 45 13.20 -8.19 -11.66
N TYR A 46 12.59 -7.51 -12.62
CA TYR A 46 12.23 -8.05 -13.92
C TYR A 46 13.10 -7.42 -15.01
N ASN A 47 14.06 -8.18 -15.55
CA ASN A 47 15.10 -7.70 -16.47
C ASN A 47 15.82 -6.44 -15.95
N GLY A 48 16.17 -6.43 -14.66
CA GLY A 48 16.86 -5.33 -13.99
C GLY A 48 15.97 -4.16 -13.55
N LYS A 49 14.65 -4.21 -13.79
CA LYS A 49 13.71 -3.19 -13.31
C LYS A 49 13.12 -3.60 -11.95
N ILE A 50 13.27 -2.71 -10.97
CA ILE A 50 12.77 -2.88 -9.61
C ILE A 50 11.66 -1.85 -9.39
N GLU A 51 10.42 -2.28 -9.17
CA GLU A 51 9.33 -1.35 -8.85
C GLU A 51 9.46 -0.87 -7.41
N GLU A 52 9.45 0.46 -7.20
CA GLU A 52 9.57 1.09 -5.88
C GLU A 52 8.40 0.72 -4.96
N SER A 53 8.67 0.47 -3.68
CA SER A 53 7.65 0.15 -2.65
C SER A 53 6.83 -1.12 -2.87
N ARG A 54 7.22 -1.98 -3.83
CA ARG A 54 6.66 -3.33 -4.04
C ARG A 54 7.70 -4.40 -3.73
N TRP A 55 7.26 -5.64 -3.53
CA TRP A 55 8.16 -6.77 -3.43
C TRP A 55 8.63 -7.20 -4.83
N ASN A 56 9.94 -7.40 -4.96
CA ASN A 56 10.57 -7.75 -6.23
C ASN A 56 11.37 -9.05 -6.04
N PRO A 57 11.45 -9.92 -7.06
CA PRO A 57 12.30 -11.11 -6.99
C PRO A 57 13.78 -10.71 -7.07
N LEU A 58 14.61 -11.37 -6.27
CA LEU A 58 16.06 -11.36 -6.38
C LEU A 58 16.51 -12.78 -6.66
N LYS A 59 16.86 -13.05 -7.92
CA LYS A 59 17.45 -14.31 -8.33
C LYS A 59 18.94 -14.29 -7.99
N VAL A 60 19.37 -15.28 -7.23
CA VAL A 60 20.77 -15.46 -6.81
C VAL A 60 21.23 -16.82 -7.26
N THR A 61 22.32 -16.86 -8.04
CA THR A 61 23.01 -18.09 -8.40
C THR A 61 24.32 -18.17 -7.60
N LEU A 62 24.46 -19.24 -6.83
CA LEU A 62 25.62 -19.55 -6.01
C LEU A 62 26.30 -20.81 -6.53
N THR A 63 27.63 -20.82 -6.57
CA THR A 63 28.41 -22.05 -6.85
C THR A 63 29.56 -22.10 -5.86
N SER A 64 29.79 -23.26 -5.23
CA SER A 64 30.87 -23.47 -4.27
C SER A 64 31.82 -24.56 -4.76
N ASP A 65 33.11 -24.44 -4.42
CA ASP A 65 34.15 -25.44 -4.72
C ASP A 65 34.09 -26.71 -3.84
N ARG A 66 33.18 -26.73 -2.86
CA ARG A 66 32.92 -27.84 -1.94
C ARG A 66 31.48 -27.83 -1.44
N ASP A 67 31.08 -28.90 -0.77
CA ASP A 67 29.77 -28.93 -0.12
C ASP A 67 29.74 -27.95 1.05
N VAL A 68 28.79 -27.02 1.05
CA VAL A 68 28.59 -26.05 2.14
C VAL A 68 27.10 -25.77 2.35
N SER A 69 26.70 -25.74 3.62
CA SER A 69 25.36 -25.35 4.06
C SER A 69 25.43 -23.98 4.74
N GLY A 70 24.47 -23.10 4.49
CA GLY A 70 24.47 -21.79 5.11
C GLY A 70 23.29 -20.89 4.77
N ASP A 71 23.28 -19.73 5.41
CA ASP A 71 22.27 -18.70 5.24
C ASP A 71 22.76 -17.64 4.26
N LEU A 72 22.09 -17.52 3.11
CA LEU A 72 22.21 -16.40 2.21
C LEU A 72 21.37 -15.24 2.76
N VAL A 73 21.99 -14.07 2.93
CA VAL A 73 21.36 -12.90 3.52
C VAL A 73 21.43 -11.72 2.57
N PHE A 74 20.28 -11.16 2.20
CA PHE A 74 20.19 -9.84 1.60
C PHE A 74 19.85 -8.82 2.69
N GLN A 75 20.76 -7.88 2.96
CA GLN A 75 20.55 -6.81 3.92
C GLN A 75 20.42 -5.49 3.18
N SER A 76 19.37 -4.72 3.50
CA SER A 76 19.18 -3.38 2.96
C SER A 76 18.98 -2.37 4.07
N SER A 77 19.74 -1.27 4.00
CA SER A 77 19.57 -0.04 4.78
C SER A 77 18.93 1.01 3.86
N ARG A 78 17.69 1.43 4.11
CA ARG A 78 17.18 2.61 3.40
C ARG A 78 17.87 3.84 3.99
N ASN A 79 18.36 4.73 3.12
CA ASN A 79 19.06 5.99 3.46
C ASN A 79 18.25 6.99 4.34
N SER A 80 17.10 6.60 4.90
CA SER A 80 16.11 7.47 5.54
C SER A 80 15.64 6.94 6.91
N GLY A 81 16.57 6.77 7.86
CA GLY A 81 16.23 6.60 9.29
C GLY A 81 15.49 5.31 9.67
N SER A 82 15.37 4.33 8.77
CA SER A 82 14.87 2.99 9.08
C SER A 82 16.04 2.05 9.35
N SER A 83 15.93 1.19 10.36
CA SER A 83 16.92 0.14 10.61
C SER A 83 17.05 -0.78 9.39
N PRO A 84 18.26 -1.28 9.08
CA PRO A 84 18.41 -2.21 7.99
C PRO A 84 17.59 -3.48 8.22
N SER A 85 16.94 -3.98 7.18
CA SER A 85 16.18 -5.24 7.20
C SER A 85 17.00 -6.32 6.50
N SER A 86 17.14 -7.49 7.12
CA SER A 86 17.86 -8.63 6.56
C SER A 86 16.91 -9.77 6.19
N TYR A 87 16.95 -10.21 4.95
CA TYR A 87 16.15 -11.31 4.41
C TYR A 87 17.03 -12.53 4.23
N VAL A 88 16.60 -13.66 4.79
CA VAL A 88 17.42 -14.86 4.94
C VAL A 88 16.79 -16.02 4.19
N GLN A 89 17.61 -16.69 3.37
CA GLN A 89 17.28 -17.94 2.73
C GLN A 89 18.37 -18.97 3.07
N HIS A 90 17.99 -20.06 3.72
CA HIS A 90 18.90 -21.18 3.95
C HIS A 90 19.12 -21.92 2.63
N VAL A 91 20.38 -22.25 2.32
CA VAL A 91 20.79 -22.91 1.09
C VAL A 91 21.82 -24.00 1.35
N GLU A 92 21.67 -25.10 0.62
CA GLU A 92 22.64 -26.18 0.51
C GLU A 92 23.33 -26.05 -0.84
N LEU A 93 24.65 -25.90 -0.83
CA LEU A 93 25.48 -25.74 -2.03
C LEU A 93 26.33 -27.01 -2.22
N PRO A 94 25.91 -27.95 -3.08
CA PRO A 94 26.77 -29.05 -3.48
C PRO A 94 27.98 -28.55 -4.25
N LYS A 95 29.10 -29.25 -4.11
CA LYS A 95 30.34 -28.97 -4.83
C LYS A 95 30.10 -28.82 -6.33
N ASP A 96 30.68 -27.76 -6.90
CA ASP A 96 30.72 -27.43 -8.32
C ASP A 96 29.34 -27.39 -9.02
N THR A 97 28.26 -27.30 -8.26
CA THR A 97 26.88 -27.31 -8.78
C THR A 97 26.24 -25.94 -8.58
N PRO A 98 25.91 -25.21 -9.66
CA PRO A 98 25.20 -23.95 -9.54
C PRO A 98 23.82 -24.14 -8.91
N LYS A 99 23.57 -23.41 -7.82
CA LYS A 99 22.29 -23.37 -7.13
C LYS A 99 21.63 -22.01 -7.36
N GLU A 100 20.45 -22.02 -7.98
CA GLU A 100 19.60 -20.85 -8.09
C GLU A 100 18.58 -20.79 -6.94
N VAL A 101 18.44 -19.62 -6.33
CA VAL A 101 17.42 -19.31 -5.34
C VAL A 101 16.80 -17.95 -5.62
N ILE A 102 15.53 -17.78 -5.26
CA ILE A 102 14.80 -16.51 -5.43
C ILE A 102 14.41 -16.00 -4.04
N LEU A 103 14.86 -14.80 -3.70
CA LEU A 103 14.47 -14.09 -2.48
C LEU A 103 13.50 -12.96 -2.85
N GLY A 104 12.60 -12.59 -1.96
CA GLY A 104 11.86 -11.34 -2.10
C GLY A 104 12.60 -10.19 -1.45
N ILE A 105 12.77 -9.10 -2.20
CA ILE A 105 13.41 -7.88 -1.71
C ILE A 105 12.44 -6.69 -1.82
N PRO A 106 12.48 -5.75 -0.87
CA PRO A 106 11.69 -4.54 -0.96
C PRO A 106 12.21 -3.67 -2.09
N GLY A 107 11.30 -3.12 -2.89
CA GLY A 107 11.62 -2.23 -4.00
C GLY A 107 12.24 -0.93 -3.52
N GLY A 108 13.45 -0.65 -3.98
CA GLY A 108 14.26 0.49 -3.58
C GLY A 108 15.41 0.72 -4.55
N SER A 109 15.98 1.91 -4.53
CA SER A 109 17.23 2.19 -5.25
C SER A 109 18.41 1.61 -4.47
N PHE A 110 19.28 0.86 -5.14
CA PHE A 110 20.38 0.12 -4.54
C PHE A 110 21.74 0.59 -5.04
N ASN A 111 22.68 0.70 -4.13
CA ASN A 111 24.10 0.95 -4.39
C ASN A 111 24.96 0.31 -3.28
N GLN A 112 26.27 0.32 -3.46
CA GLN A 112 27.23 -0.31 -2.54
C GLN A 112 27.16 0.16 -1.07
N ASN A 113 26.54 1.31 -0.78
CA ASN A 113 26.49 1.88 0.57
C ASN A 113 25.19 1.58 1.31
N ASN A 114 24.17 1.03 0.64
CA ASN A 114 22.82 0.90 1.22
C ASN A 114 22.27 -0.53 1.19
N ASN A 115 23.04 -1.48 0.69
CA ASN A 115 22.72 -2.88 0.74
C ASN A 115 23.98 -3.75 0.63
N GLN A 116 23.85 -5.00 1.06
CA GLN A 116 24.87 -6.02 0.91
C GLN A 116 24.24 -7.42 0.85
N ILE A 117 24.95 -8.34 0.22
CA ILE A 117 24.65 -9.77 0.18
C ILE A 117 25.75 -10.46 0.98
N LEU A 118 25.36 -11.31 1.92
CA LEU A 118 26.25 -12.01 2.84
C LEU A 118 25.93 -13.51 2.82
N PHE A 119 26.92 -14.34 3.15
CA PHE A 119 26.72 -15.79 3.32
C PHE A 119 27.28 -16.22 4.66
N PHE A 120 26.43 -16.77 5.53
CA PHE A 120 26.83 -17.27 6.85
C PHE A 120 26.85 -18.80 6.83
N GLU A 121 28.00 -19.39 7.17
CA GLU A 121 28.12 -20.85 7.27
C GLU A 121 27.20 -21.42 8.36
N ASN A 122 26.43 -22.45 8.04
CA ASN A 122 25.38 -23.05 8.87
C ASN A 122 24.18 -22.13 9.17
N SER A 123 24.38 -21.02 9.88
CA SER A 123 23.28 -20.09 10.19
C SER A 123 23.75 -18.68 10.55
N VAL A 124 22.89 -17.69 10.38
CA VAL A 124 23.19 -16.29 10.73
C VAL A 124 23.32 -16.03 12.25
N GLU A 125 22.84 -16.95 13.10
CA GLU A 125 22.92 -16.80 14.56
C GLU A 125 24.31 -17.14 15.12
N LYS A 126 24.98 -18.16 14.56
CA LYS A 126 26.23 -18.72 15.10
C LYS A 126 27.34 -18.84 14.05
N GLY A 127 26.97 -18.77 12.78
CA GLY A 127 27.85 -18.91 11.64
C GLY A 127 28.77 -17.72 11.47
N ARG A 128 29.91 -17.97 10.84
CA ARG A 128 30.80 -16.91 10.38
C ARG A 128 30.40 -16.51 8.96
N ASN A 129 30.48 -15.21 8.67
CA ASN A 129 30.38 -14.70 7.30
C ASN A 129 31.55 -15.21 6.44
N ILE A 130 31.25 -15.83 5.31
CA ILE A 130 32.21 -16.25 4.30
C ILE A 130 32.12 -15.25 3.14
N PRO A 131 33.22 -14.55 2.79
CA PRO A 131 33.22 -13.62 1.67
C PRO A 131 33.09 -14.37 0.34
N PHE A 132 32.37 -13.77 -0.62
CA PHE A 132 32.29 -14.32 -1.97
C PHE A 132 33.64 -14.19 -2.68
N SER A 133 34.06 -15.25 -3.38
CA SER A 133 35.32 -15.29 -4.13
C SER A 133 35.23 -14.54 -5.47
N SER A 134 34.02 -14.40 -6.02
CA SER A 134 33.75 -13.63 -7.25
C SER A 134 32.31 -13.12 -7.30
N GLY A 135 32.07 -12.04 -8.03
CA GLY A 135 30.77 -11.38 -8.14
C GLY A 135 30.69 -10.11 -7.29
N THR A 136 29.58 -9.39 -7.41
CA THR A 136 29.35 -8.15 -6.66
C THR A 136 28.41 -8.44 -5.49
N PRO A 137 28.87 -8.37 -4.23
CA PRO A 137 28.07 -8.72 -3.05
C PRO A 137 27.13 -7.59 -2.62
N TYR A 138 26.59 -6.85 -3.59
CA TYR A 138 25.60 -5.81 -3.41
C TYR A 138 24.88 -5.58 -4.75
N LEU A 139 23.66 -5.08 -4.67
CA LEU A 139 22.87 -4.68 -5.82
C LEU A 139 23.19 -3.24 -6.22
N THR A 140 23.13 -3.00 -7.53
CA THR A 140 23.21 -1.67 -8.15
C THR A 140 22.02 -1.46 -9.06
N GLY A 141 21.33 -0.34 -8.91
CA GLY A 141 20.21 0.00 -9.79
C GLY A 141 19.32 1.06 -9.19
N PHE A 142 18.66 1.82 -10.06
CA PHE A 142 17.60 2.72 -9.65
C PHE A 142 16.28 1.96 -9.67
N SER A 143 15.49 2.13 -8.63
CA SER A 143 14.09 1.72 -8.67
C SER A 143 13.31 2.61 -9.62
N THR A 144 12.25 2.05 -10.20
CA THR A 144 11.32 2.80 -11.04
C THR A 144 10.00 3.01 -10.32
N MET A 145 9.37 4.14 -10.60
CA MET A 145 7.99 4.46 -10.17
C MET A 145 6.96 4.13 -11.26
N SER A 146 7.46 3.78 -12.46
CA SER A 146 6.64 3.38 -13.58
C SER A 146 5.89 2.10 -13.23
N THR A 147 4.60 2.05 -13.57
CA THR A 147 3.86 0.79 -13.61
C THR A 147 4.54 -0.16 -14.59
N LEU A 148 5.05 -1.29 -14.09
CA LEU A 148 5.64 -2.30 -14.95
C LEU A 148 4.55 -3.13 -15.65
N ILE A 149 4.62 -3.17 -16.98
CA ILE A 149 3.77 -3.99 -17.84
C ILE A 149 4.58 -5.20 -18.28
N GLY A 150 4.38 -6.34 -17.62
CA GLY A 150 4.97 -7.62 -17.99
C GLY A 150 4.28 -8.19 -19.23
N VAL A 151 5.04 -8.66 -20.22
CA VAL A 151 4.50 -9.17 -21.48
C VAL A 151 4.94 -10.62 -21.69
N LEU A 152 3.98 -11.54 -21.63
CA LEU A 152 4.12 -12.93 -22.08
C LEU A 152 3.52 -13.04 -23.48
N SER A 153 4.37 -13.02 -24.50
CA SER A 153 3.94 -13.09 -25.90
C SER A 153 4.97 -13.79 -26.78
N GLU A 154 4.52 -14.32 -27.91
CA GLU A 154 5.39 -14.75 -29.01
C GLU A 154 6.07 -13.56 -29.71
N ASP A 155 5.46 -12.37 -29.68
CA ASP A 155 5.99 -11.12 -30.24
C ASP A 155 5.97 -9.98 -29.20
N PRO A 156 6.89 -10.02 -28.23
CA PRO A 156 6.93 -9.00 -27.17
C PRO A 156 7.35 -7.62 -27.69
N ASP A 157 8.05 -7.52 -28.81
CA ASP A 157 8.55 -6.25 -29.35
C ASP A 157 7.44 -5.39 -29.93
N ALA A 158 6.44 -6.02 -30.56
CA ALA A 158 5.24 -5.34 -31.03
C ALA A 158 4.43 -4.69 -29.89
N MET A 159 4.58 -5.13 -28.64
CA MET A 159 3.93 -4.54 -27.46
C MET A 159 4.60 -3.26 -26.95
N ASN A 160 5.73 -2.83 -27.54
CA ASN A 160 6.43 -1.62 -27.12
C ASN A 160 5.62 -0.33 -27.29
N PHE A 161 4.53 -0.35 -28.09
CA PHE A 161 3.59 0.77 -28.16
C PHE A 161 3.00 1.11 -26.78
N MET A 162 2.95 0.15 -25.84
CA MET A 162 2.43 0.40 -24.49
C MET A 162 3.27 1.46 -23.74
N ASN A 163 4.56 1.63 -24.07
CA ASN A 163 5.37 2.71 -23.51
C ASN A 163 4.89 4.12 -23.94
N VAL A 164 4.12 4.21 -25.04
CA VAL A 164 3.53 5.46 -25.55
C VAL A 164 2.36 5.93 -24.67
N LEU A 165 1.79 5.07 -23.80
CA LEU A 165 0.83 5.50 -22.78
C LEU A 165 1.42 6.61 -21.89
N SER A 166 2.75 6.69 -21.83
CA SER A 166 3.43 7.77 -21.14
C SER A 166 3.16 9.17 -21.72
N SER A 167 2.81 9.27 -23.01
CA SER A 167 2.34 10.51 -23.64
C SER A 167 0.94 10.92 -23.19
N SER A 168 0.16 9.99 -22.64
CA SER A 168 -1.17 10.25 -22.05
C SER A 168 -1.10 10.68 -20.57
N GLY A 169 0.11 10.88 -20.05
CA GLY A 169 0.32 11.34 -18.68
C GLY A 169 0.48 10.21 -17.66
N PHE A 170 0.80 8.98 -18.08
CA PHE A 170 1.08 7.84 -17.19
C PHE A 170 2.58 7.54 -17.09
N ASP A 171 3.04 6.97 -15.98
CA ASP A 171 4.40 6.47 -15.85
C ASP A 171 4.39 4.95 -16.03
N VAL A 172 4.92 4.45 -17.15
CA VAL A 172 4.83 3.03 -17.54
C VAL A 172 6.13 2.54 -18.15
N ALA A 173 6.42 1.26 -17.96
CA ALA A 173 7.52 0.60 -18.65
C ALA A 173 7.16 -0.86 -18.98
N THR A 174 7.34 -1.26 -20.23
CA THR A 174 7.15 -2.66 -20.65
C THR A 174 8.35 -3.52 -20.28
N VAL A 175 8.11 -4.78 -19.94
CA VAL A 175 9.15 -5.79 -19.71
C VAL A 175 8.75 -7.10 -20.39
N PRO A 176 9.54 -7.59 -21.37
CA PRO A 176 9.31 -8.91 -21.93
C PRO A 176 9.60 -9.99 -20.89
N LEU A 177 8.67 -10.93 -20.73
CA LEU A 177 8.75 -12.04 -19.80
C LEU A 177 8.75 -13.36 -20.56
N THR A 178 9.32 -14.38 -19.93
CA THR A 178 9.22 -15.78 -20.36
C THR A 178 8.55 -16.61 -19.26
N ALA A 179 8.18 -17.85 -19.55
CA ALA A 179 7.69 -18.77 -18.52
C ALA A 179 8.65 -18.88 -17.34
N ALA A 180 9.97 -18.89 -17.58
CA ALA A 180 10.99 -18.98 -16.52
C ALA A 180 11.14 -17.69 -15.68
N SER A 181 10.61 -16.56 -16.17
CA SER A 181 10.63 -15.28 -15.47
C SER A 181 9.49 -15.11 -14.47
N ILE A 182 8.46 -15.97 -14.54
CA ILE A 182 7.28 -15.90 -13.66
C ILE A 182 7.59 -16.57 -12.32
N PRO A 183 7.54 -15.84 -11.19
CA PRO A 183 7.72 -16.42 -9.87
C PRO A 183 6.59 -17.37 -9.49
N GLU A 184 6.88 -18.29 -8.56
CA GLU A 184 5.90 -19.21 -7.97
C GLU A 184 5.20 -18.64 -6.73
N ASP A 185 5.66 -17.49 -6.22
CA ASP A 185 5.06 -16.79 -5.09
C ASP A 185 4.31 -15.54 -5.58
N PRO A 186 3.00 -15.39 -5.28
CA PRO A 186 2.20 -14.24 -5.71
C PRO A 186 2.76 -12.90 -5.23
N MET A 187 3.43 -12.84 -4.08
CA MET A 187 4.04 -11.60 -3.58
C MET A 187 5.15 -11.10 -4.50
N LEU A 188 5.90 -12.00 -5.13
CA LEU A 188 7.02 -11.60 -5.99
C LEU A 188 6.54 -11.04 -7.34
N LEU A 189 5.28 -11.31 -7.73
CA LEU A 189 4.63 -10.69 -8.89
C LEU A 189 4.21 -9.24 -8.64
N ASP A 190 4.25 -8.73 -7.41
CA ASP A 190 3.83 -7.37 -7.09
C ASP A 190 4.64 -6.27 -7.79
N GLY A 191 5.88 -6.55 -8.15
CA GLY A 191 6.69 -5.65 -8.96
C GLY A 191 6.21 -5.54 -10.41
N ILE A 192 5.16 -6.28 -10.80
CA ILE A 192 4.44 -6.12 -12.07
C ILE A 192 3.05 -5.58 -11.72
N GLY A 193 2.71 -4.42 -12.27
CA GLY A 193 1.36 -3.85 -12.11
C GLY A 193 0.35 -4.48 -13.08
N ILE A 194 0.80 -4.83 -14.29
CA ILE A 194 -0.05 -5.37 -15.35
C ILE A 194 0.68 -6.52 -16.05
N LEU A 195 0.02 -7.67 -16.19
CA LEU A 195 0.53 -8.82 -16.94
C LEU A 195 -0.30 -8.99 -18.21
N VAL A 196 0.33 -8.83 -19.37
CA VAL A 196 -0.28 -9.06 -20.67
C VAL A 196 0.12 -10.44 -21.18
N VAL A 197 -0.86 -11.30 -21.41
CA VAL A 197 -0.69 -12.60 -22.05
C VAL A 197 -1.36 -12.52 -23.41
N ASP A 198 -0.56 -12.56 -24.47
CA ASP A 198 -1.04 -12.37 -25.84
C ASP A 198 -0.35 -13.37 -26.77
N ARG A 199 -1.14 -14.25 -27.39
CA ARG A 199 -0.69 -15.40 -28.19
C ARG A 199 0.30 -16.35 -27.49
N PHE A 200 0.41 -16.29 -26.16
CA PHE A 200 1.24 -17.21 -25.39
C PHE A 200 0.43 -18.41 -24.89
N ALA A 201 0.95 -19.63 -25.04
CA ALA A 201 0.29 -20.85 -24.55
C ALA A 201 0.40 -20.94 -23.01
N SER A 202 -0.64 -20.50 -22.28
CA SER A 202 -0.56 -20.35 -20.82
C SER A 202 -0.54 -21.69 -20.07
N ASP A 203 -0.94 -22.78 -20.70
CA ASP A 203 -0.82 -24.15 -20.20
C ASP A 203 0.62 -24.67 -20.12
N THR A 204 1.59 -23.94 -20.70
CA THR A 204 3.03 -24.22 -20.55
C THR A 204 3.59 -23.74 -19.20
N LEU A 205 2.85 -22.90 -18.47
CA LEU A 205 3.22 -22.47 -17.11
C LEU A 205 3.03 -23.63 -16.12
N SER A 206 3.85 -23.65 -15.07
CA SER A 206 3.66 -24.63 -14.00
C SER A 206 2.38 -24.33 -13.21
N LYS A 207 1.84 -25.36 -12.52
CA LYS A 207 0.66 -25.17 -11.65
C LYS A 207 0.89 -24.11 -10.57
N THR A 208 2.10 -24.06 -10.01
CA THR A 208 2.50 -23.09 -8.99
C THR A 208 2.54 -21.67 -9.55
N GLN A 209 3.06 -21.47 -10.76
CA GLN A 209 3.05 -20.17 -11.46
C GLN A 209 1.64 -19.70 -11.78
N ILE A 210 0.76 -20.61 -12.23
CA ILE A 210 -0.64 -20.29 -12.51
C ILE A 210 -1.33 -19.82 -11.24
N GLU A 211 -1.19 -20.54 -10.12
CA GLU A 211 -1.78 -20.15 -8.84
C GLU A 211 -1.16 -18.84 -8.28
N ALA A 212 0.13 -18.58 -8.52
CA ALA A 212 0.76 -17.31 -8.18
C ALA A 212 0.13 -16.14 -8.95
N ILE A 213 -0.09 -16.28 -10.26
CA ILE A 213 -0.78 -15.26 -11.07
C ILE A 213 -2.20 -15.05 -10.56
N LYS A 214 -2.95 -16.12 -10.25
CA LYS A 214 -4.32 -16.01 -9.70
C LYS A 214 -4.33 -15.28 -8.36
N GLY A 215 -3.41 -15.61 -7.45
CA GLY A 215 -3.28 -14.95 -6.15
C GLY A 215 -2.90 -13.46 -6.28
N TRP A 216 -2.01 -13.14 -7.23
CA TRP A 216 -1.63 -11.77 -7.56
C TRP A 216 -2.80 -10.96 -8.14
N VAL A 217 -3.58 -11.52 -9.09
CA VAL A 217 -4.80 -10.88 -9.61
C VAL A 217 -5.77 -10.58 -8.47
N LYS A 218 -6.11 -11.58 -7.65
CA LYS A 218 -7.01 -11.41 -6.50
C LYS A 218 -6.57 -10.32 -5.52
N SER A 219 -5.25 -10.12 -5.41
CA SER A 219 -4.65 -9.13 -4.53
C SER A 219 -4.54 -7.71 -5.11
N GLY A 220 -4.88 -7.50 -6.39
CA GLY A 220 -4.90 -6.18 -7.03
C GLY A 220 -4.26 -6.11 -8.42
N GLY A 221 -3.64 -7.19 -8.91
CA GLY A 221 -3.02 -7.25 -10.22
C GLY A 221 -4.02 -7.14 -11.38
N ALA A 222 -3.57 -6.62 -12.52
CA ALA A 222 -4.34 -6.57 -13.77
C ALA A 222 -3.82 -7.59 -14.79
N LEU A 223 -4.64 -8.59 -15.12
CA LEU A 223 -4.32 -9.59 -16.14
C LEU A 223 -5.03 -9.25 -17.44
N VAL A 224 -4.28 -9.11 -18.54
CA VAL A 224 -4.83 -8.98 -19.89
C VAL A 224 -4.68 -10.31 -20.62
N LEU A 225 -5.80 -10.86 -21.10
CA LEU A 225 -5.85 -12.08 -21.91
C LEU A 225 -6.28 -11.69 -23.33
N ALA A 226 -5.39 -11.93 -24.29
CA ALA A 226 -5.60 -11.57 -25.69
C ALA A 226 -5.01 -12.60 -26.66
N GLY A 227 -5.17 -12.36 -27.97
CA GLY A 227 -4.53 -13.18 -28.99
C GLY A 227 -5.41 -13.55 -30.17
N GLY A 228 -6.62 -12.98 -30.28
CA GLY A 228 -7.53 -13.21 -31.40
C GLY A 228 -7.76 -14.70 -31.65
N ALA A 229 -7.28 -15.22 -32.78
CA ALA A 229 -7.38 -16.65 -33.11
C ALA A 229 -6.72 -17.59 -32.07
N SER A 230 -5.69 -17.13 -31.37
CA SER A 230 -4.98 -17.91 -30.34
C SER A 230 -5.57 -17.76 -28.94
N TYR A 231 -6.66 -17.00 -28.76
CA TYR A 231 -7.20 -16.69 -27.44
C TYR A 231 -7.51 -17.93 -26.59
N SER A 232 -8.03 -19.00 -27.19
CA SER A 232 -8.32 -20.25 -26.46
C SER A 232 -7.08 -20.88 -25.82
N LYS A 233 -5.91 -20.74 -26.47
CA LYS A 233 -4.62 -21.17 -25.92
C LYS A 233 -4.07 -20.17 -24.89
N THR A 234 -4.27 -18.87 -25.12
CA THR A 234 -3.91 -17.82 -24.16
C THR A 234 -4.64 -17.97 -22.84
N ALA A 235 -5.95 -18.21 -22.87
CA ALA A 235 -6.80 -18.25 -21.69
C ALA A 235 -6.87 -19.65 -21.03
N SER A 236 -6.24 -20.68 -21.60
CA SER A 236 -6.44 -22.08 -21.20
C SER A 236 -6.13 -22.33 -19.71
N ALA A 237 -5.04 -21.80 -19.18
CA ALA A 237 -4.67 -21.93 -17.76
C ALA A 237 -5.52 -21.07 -16.81
N PHE A 238 -6.25 -20.09 -17.34
CA PHE A 238 -6.99 -19.07 -16.59
C PHE A 238 -8.49 -19.10 -16.87
N GLY A 239 -9.04 -20.27 -17.28
CA GLY A 239 -10.46 -20.39 -17.63
C GLY A 239 -11.42 -19.94 -16.53
N ASP A 240 -11.06 -20.11 -15.25
CA ASP A 240 -11.82 -19.66 -14.08
C ASP A 240 -11.78 -18.14 -13.84
N LEU A 241 -10.77 -17.46 -14.39
CA LEU A 241 -10.62 -16.01 -14.34
C LEU A 241 -10.94 -15.31 -15.68
N SER A 242 -11.20 -16.08 -16.73
CA SER A 242 -11.44 -15.55 -18.06
C SER A 242 -12.74 -14.75 -18.12
N PRO A 243 -12.75 -13.50 -18.62
CA PRO A 243 -13.98 -12.72 -18.75
C PRO A 243 -14.95 -13.28 -19.80
N MET A 244 -14.50 -14.23 -20.62
CA MET A 244 -15.22 -14.73 -21.79
C MET A 244 -15.11 -16.26 -21.86
N GLU A 245 -16.25 -16.93 -22.00
CA GLU A 245 -16.31 -18.31 -22.47
C GLU A 245 -16.09 -18.34 -23.97
N TYR A 246 -14.89 -18.72 -24.40
CA TYR A 246 -14.53 -18.82 -25.81
C TYR A 246 -15.42 -19.81 -26.56
N ASN A 247 -15.88 -19.42 -27.74
CA ASN A 247 -16.69 -20.28 -28.61
C ASN A 247 -16.02 -20.51 -29.96
N ASN A 248 -15.68 -19.44 -30.67
CA ASN A 248 -15.12 -19.48 -32.02
C ASN A 248 -14.38 -18.19 -32.36
N THR A 249 -14.08 -18.00 -33.64
CA THR A 249 -13.51 -16.77 -34.19
C THR A 249 -14.41 -16.21 -35.29
N TYR A 250 -14.28 -14.92 -35.56
CA TYR A 250 -14.93 -14.24 -36.69
C TYR A 250 -13.98 -13.25 -37.34
N GLN A 251 -14.28 -12.88 -38.59
CA GLN A 251 -13.49 -11.90 -39.33
C GLN A 251 -14.18 -10.55 -39.41
N VAL A 252 -13.41 -9.47 -39.34
CA VAL A 252 -13.88 -8.10 -39.54
C VAL A 252 -12.95 -7.35 -40.49
N THR A 253 -13.51 -6.42 -41.25
CA THR A 253 -12.77 -5.53 -42.16
C THR A 253 -12.71 -4.08 -41.65
N SER A 254 -13.42 -3.78 -40.56
CA SER A 254 -13.37 -2.48 -39.88
C SER A 254 -13.75 -2.62 -38.40
N LEU A 255 -13.25 -1.70 -37.57
CA LEU A 255 -13.56 -1.60 -36.13
C LEU A 255 -13.88 -0.15 -35.75
N PRO A 256 -15.04 0.39 -36.16
CA PRO A 256 -15.36 1.81 -36.01
C PRO A 256 -15.44 2.26 -34.53
N GLU A 257 -15.92 1.40 -33.64
CA GLU A 257 -16.01 1.70 -32.20
C GLU A 257 -14.62 1.71 -31.53
N LEU A 258 -13.70 0.86 -31.98
CA LEU A 258 -12.30 0.91 -31.55
C LEU A 258 -11.64 2.20 -32.04
N ALA A 259 -11.84 2.57 -33.31
CA ALA A 259 -11.34 3.82 -33.89
C ALA A 259 -11.87 5.05 -33.12
N LYS A 260 -13.16 5.04 -32.76
CA LYS A 260 -13.80 6.08 -31.93
C LYS A 260 -13.14 6.17 -30.57
N LEU A 261 -12.87 5.04 -29.91
CA LEU A 261 -12.19 5.01 -28.60
C LEU A 261 -10.75 5.54 -28.69
N GLY A 262 -10.01 5.20 -29.75
CA GLY A 262 -8.65 5.70 -29.97
C GLY A 262 -8.56 7.13 -30.50
N GLY A 263 -9.68 7.74 -30.90
CA GLY A 263 -9.75 9.13 -31.39
C GLY A 263 -9.00 9.36 -32.71
N LYS A 264 -8.71 8.29 -33.46
CA LYS A 264 -7.96 8.33 -34.72
C LYS A 264 -8.58 7.38 -35.74
N LYS A 265 -8.46 7.67 -37.03
CA LYS A 265 -8.88 6.76 -38.09
C LYS A 265 -8.07 5.47 -38.00
N LEU A 266 -8.74 4.31 -38.07
CA LEU A 266 -8.13 2.98 -38.13
C LEU A 266 -8.49 2.34 -39.47
N GLU A 267 -7.48 1.96 -40.24
CA GLU A 267 -7.63 1.24 -41.50
C GLU A 267 -6.97 -0.13 -41.35
N LEU A 268 -7.74 -1.20 -41.49
CA LEU A 268 -7.23 -2.56 -41.25
C LEU A 268 -6.47 -3.14 -42.45
N GLY A 269 -6.64 -2.58 -43.65
CA GLY A 269 -5.98 -3.05 -44.88
C GLY A 269 -6.42 -4.44 -45.37
N GLY A 270 -7.26 -5.15 -44.60
CA GLY A 270 -7.75 -6.50 -44.89
C GLY A 270 -8.68 -7.02 -43.79
N ALA A 271 -9.11 -8.28 -43.94
CA ALA A 271 -9.87 -8.97 -42.91
C ALA A 271 -8.94 -9.44 -41.79
N ILE A 272 -9.26 -9.10 -40.54
CA ILE A 272 -8.56 -9.59 -39.35
C ILE A 272 -9.45 -10.55 -38.57
N THR A 273 -8.84 -11.50 -37.85
CA THR A 273 -9.56 -12.51 -37.08
C THR A 273 -9.62 -12.13 -35.61
N LEU A 274 -10.82 -12.11 -35.05
CA LEU A 274 -11.11 -11.87 -33.64
C LEU A 274 -11.65 -13.14 -32.99
N SER A 275 -11.38 -13.34 -31.70
CA SER A 275 -12.07 -14.30 -30.87
C SER A 275 -13.48 -13.82 -30.51
N ASP A 276 -14.39 -14.77 -30.34
CA ASP A 276 -15.76 -14.54 -29.92
C ASP A 276 -16.19 -15.57 -28.87
N GLY A 277 -17.23 -15.21 -28.13
CA GLY A 277 -17.70 -16.01 -27.01
C GLY A 277 -18.81 -15.32 -26.24
N THR A 278 -19.11 -15.87 -25.07
CA THR A 278 -20.13 -15.33 -24.17
C THR A 278 -19.46 -14.72 -22.94
N PRO A 279 -19.73 -13.45 -22.60
CA PRO A 279 -19.25 -12.87 -21.35
C PRO A 279 -19.76 -13.68 -20.15
N VAL A 280 -18.86 -13.98 -19.20
CA VAL A 280 -19.24 -14.70 -17.99
C VAL A 280 -20.10 -13.84 -17.06
N LYS A 281 -20.78 -14.48 -16.10
CA LYS A 281 -21.58 -13.77 -15.10
C LYS A 281 -20.70 -12.80 -14.30
N GLY A 282 -21.14 -11.55 -14.19
CA GLY A 282 -20.42 -10.50 -13.47
C GLY A 282 -19.33 -9.81 -14.28
N ALA A 283 -19.12 -10.21 -15.54
CA ALA A 283 -18.28 -9.49 -16.47
C ALA A 283 -18.98 -8.24 -17.03
N GLU A 284 -18.22 -7.18 -17.22
CA GLU A 284 -18.63 -5.92 -17.82
C GLU A 284 -18.14 -5.85 -19.27
N VAL A 285 -19.06 -5.72 -20.23
CA VAL A 285 -18.68 -5.52 -21.63
C VAL A 285 -18.39 -4.03 -21.85
N VAL A 286 -17.09 -3.70 -21.94
CA VAL A 286 -16.60 -2.31 -22.03
C VAL A 286 -16.78 -1.74 -23.44
N LEU A 287 -16.57 -2.56 -24.48
CA LEU A 287 -16.69 -2.15 -25.87
C LEU A 287 -17.29 -3.28 -26.71
N LYS A 288 -18.24 -2.93 -27.57
CA LYS A 288 -18.76 -3.81 -28.63
C LYS A 288 -18.51 -3.20 -30.00
N SER A 289 -18.37 -4.05 -31.01
CA SER A 289 -18.37 -3.66 -32.42
C SER A 289 -19.21 -4.66 -33.21
N GLY A 290 -20.15 -4.17 -34.02
CA GLY A 290 -21.08 -5.04 -34.75
C GLY A 290 -21.90 -5.97 -33.83
N GLY A 291 -22.18 -5.55 -32.59
CA GLY A 291 -22.89 -6.36 -31.59
C GLY A 291 -22.04 -7.42 -30.86
N LYS A 292 -20.78 -7.62 -31.27
CA LYS A 292 -19.83 -8.57 -30.67
C LYS A 292 -18.92 -7.88 -29.64
N PRO A 293 -18.57 -8.53 -28.51
CA PRO A 293 -17.66 -7.96 -27.51
C PRO A 293 -16.22 -7.81 -28.06
N ILE A 294 -15.63 -6.63 -27.88
CA ILE A 294 -14.22 -6.35 -28.20
C ILE A 294 -13.37 -6.33 -26.93
N PHE A 295 -13.86 -5.65 -25.89
CA PHE A 295 -13.24 -5.61 -24.57
C PHE A 295 -14.25 -6.01 -23.51
N VAL A 296 -13.85 -6.92 -22.63
CA VAL A 296 -14.68 -7.36 -21.49
C VAL A 296 -13.81 -7.39 -20.24
N LYS A 297 -14.28 -6.74 -19.17
CA LYS A 297 -13.60 -6.72 -17.86
C LYS A 297 -14.31 -7.65 -16.90
N LEU A 298 -13.54 -8.39 -16.11
CA LEU A 298 -14.05 -9.18 -14.99
C LEU A 298 -13.33 -8.75 -13.71
N PRO A 299 -13.99 -8.00 -12.82
CA PRO A 299 -13.45 -7.70 -11.50
C PRO A 299 -13.27 -8.97 -10.67
N GLN A 300 -12.07 -9.18 -10.13
CA GLN A 300 -11.69 -10.36 -9.35
C GLN A 300 -11.10 -9.91 -8.02
N GLU A 301 -11.94 -9.90 -6.97
CA GLU A 301 -11.59 -9.36 -5.65
C GLU A 301 -11.04 -7.92 -5.78
N LYS A 302 -9.74 -7.69 -5.57
CA LYS A 302 -9.11 -6.37 -5.77
C LYS A 302 -8.61 -6.10 -7.18
N GLY A 303 -8.34 -7.13 -7.97
CA GLY A 303 -7.80 -6.98 -9.31
C GLY A 303 -8.85 -7.09 -10.40
N THR A 304 -8.36 -7.14 -11.63
CA THR A 304 -9.20 -7.18 -12.83
C THR A 304 -8.59 -8.11 -13.85
N VAL A 305 -9.43 -8.86 -14.55
CA VAL A 305 -9.04 -9.55 -15.79
C VAL A 305 -9.70 -8.87 -16.98
N LEU A 306 -8.91 -8.50 -17.97
CA LEU A 306 -9.35 -7.84 -19.20
C LEU A 306 -9.19 -8.80 -20.38
N TYR A 307 -10.27 -9.02 -21.09
CA TYR A 307 -10.30 -9.70 -22.38
C TYR A 307 -10.14 -8.67 -23.51
N ALA A 308 -9.29 -8.97 -24.48
CA ALA A 308 -9.26 -8.30 -25.78
C ALA A 308 -9.50 -9.31 -26.91
N ALA A 309 -10.49 -9.02 -27.76
CA ALA A 309 -10.92 -9.94 -28.81
C ALA A 309 -9.93 -10.11 -29.98
N TYR A 310 -8.93 -9.25 -30.10
CA TYR A 310 -7.93 -9.28 -31.16
C TYR A 310 -6.55 -9.61 -30.57
N ASP A 311 -5.60 -9.93 -31.45
CA ASP A 311 -4.18 -10.00 -31.09
C ASP A 311 -3.64 -8.57 -31.00
N VAL A 312 -3.20 -8.19 -29.80
CA VAL A 312 -2.80 -6.82 -29.48
C VAL A 312 -1.49 -6.45 -30.18
N SER A 313 -0.68 -7.43 -30.55
CA SER A 313 0.56 -7.27 -31.29
C SER A 313 0.37 -7.21 -32.82
N MET A 314 -0.85 -7.38 -33.34
CA MET A 314 -1.09 -7.52 -34.78
C MET A 314 -1.05 -6.18 -35.54
N GLU A 315 -0.34 -6.14 -36.69
CA GLU A 315 -0.44 -5.03 -37.66
C GLU A 315 -1.79 -5.06 -38.43
N PRO A 316 -2.40 -3.90 -38.75
CA PRO A 316 -1.92 -2.53 -38.51
C PRO A 316 -2.32 -1.93 -37.15
N ILE A 317 -2.91 -2.72 -36.24
CA ILE A 317 -3.41 -2.20 -34.95
C ILE A 317 -2.24 -1.85 -34.01
N ALA A 318 -1.18 -2.67 -33.98
CA ALA A 318 -0.02 -2.45 -33.15
C ALA A 318 0.65 -1.09 -33.42
N SER A 319 0.82 -0.72 -34.70
CA SER A 319 1.40 0.56 -35.13
C SER A 319 0.40 1.72 -35.22
N TRP A 320 -0.90 1.47 -35.01
CA TRP A 320 -1.92 2.49 -35.13
C TRP A 320 -1.81 3.55 -34.02
N SER A 321 -1.69 4.82 -34.42
CA SER A 321 -1.52 5.96 -33.50
C SER A 321 -2.63 6.17 -32.45
N GLY A 322 -3.82 5.58 -32.63
CA GLY A 322 -4.89 5.63 -31.64
C GLY A 322 -4.83 4.52 -30.58
N HIS A 323 -3.97 3.51 -30.76
CA HIS A 323 -3.87 2.35 -29.89
C HIS A 323 -3.46 2.70 -28.44
N PRO A 324 -2.49 3.62 -28.19
CA PRO A 324 -2.15 4.03 -26.83
C PRO A 324 -3.31 4.69 -26.07
N SER A 325 -4.18 5.43 -26.76
CA SER A 325 -5.37 6.06 -26.16
C SER A 325 -6.41 5.01 -25.73
N VAL A 326 -6.55 3.92 -26.49
CA VAL A 326 -7.41 2.80 -26.12
C VAL A 326 -6.92 2.16 -24.83
N TRP A 327 -5.64 1.77 -24.78
CA TRP A 327 -5.09 1.05 -23.62
C TRP A 327 -4.93 1.92 -22.38
N SER A 328 -4.59 3.20 -22.54
CA SER A 328 -4.58 4.13 -21.41
C SER A 328 -5.97 4.28 -20.79
N SER A 329 -7.04 4.26 -21.59
CA SER A 329 -8.42 4.26 -21.08
C SER A 329 -8.79 2.95 -20.40
N LEU A 330 -8.37 1.80 -20.93
CA LEU A 330 -8.75 0.48 -20.40
C LEU A 330 -8.03 0.13 -19.10
N LEU A 331 -6.72 0.43 -19.02
CA LEU A 331 -5.85 0.04 -17.91
C LEU A 331 -5.72 1.12 -16.84
N ARG A 332 -6.38 2.26 -17.02
CA ARG A 332 -6.25 3.46 -16.19
C ARG A 332 -6.22 3.24 -14.68
N ASP A 333 -7.11 2.39 -14.17
CA ASP A 333 -7.25 2.12 -12.74
C ASP A 333 -6.03 1.38 -12.14
N HIS A 334 -5.14 0.88 -13.00
CA HIS A 334 -3.91 0.17 -12.67
C HIS A 334 -2.64 0.93 -13.10
N LEU A 335 -2.77 2.15 -13.63
CA LEU A 335 -1.64 2.97 -14.11
C LEU A 335 -1.36 4.13 -13.16
N ASN A 336 -0.08 4.40 -12.89
CA ASN A 336 0.36 5.57 -12.14
C ASN A 336 0.39 6.81 -13.03
N LEU A 337 -0.12 7.95 -12.55
CA LEU A 337 -0.02 9.23 -13.25
C LEU A 337 1.40 9.80 -13.15
N LYS A 338 1.91 10.40 -14.24
CA LYS A 338 3.15 11.18 -14.24
C LYS A 338 3.05 12.34 -13.27
N ASN A 339 4.12 12.57 -12.52
CA ASN A 339 4.23 13.64 -11.53
C ASN A 339 3.22 13.55 -10.37
N SER A 340 2.50 12.44 -10.18
CA SER A 340 1.81 12.22 -8.90
C SER A 340 2.89 12.12 -7.83
N GLN A 341 3.07 13.19 -7.03
CA GLN A 341 4.12 13.26 -6.02
C GLN A 341 3.99 12.05 -5.10
N TYR A 342 4.94 11.13 -5.19
CA TYR A 342 4.92 9.80 -4.58
C TYR A 342 5.14 9.80 -3.05
N ALA A 343 4.64 10.83 -2.36
CA ALA A 343 4.68 10.93 -0.90
C ALA A 343 3.90 9.79 -0.19
N PHE A 344 3.22 8.89 -0.92
CA PHE A 344 2.10 8.12 -0.40
C PHE A 344 2.39 6.68 0.04
N ALA A 345 3.11 5.85 -0.73
CA ALA A 345 3.36 4.44 -0.31
C ALA A 345 4.31 4.37 0.90
N ASN A 346 5.43 5.11 0.84
CA ASN A 346 6.27 5.35 2.02
C ASN A 346 5.52 6.16 3.10
N GLY A 347 4.62 7.07 2.69
CA GLY A 347 3.77 7.84 3.58
C GLY A 347 2.89 6.98 4.47
N LEU A 348 2.17 5.99 3.93
CA LEU A 348 1.31 5.14 4.74
C LEU A 348 2.09 4.33 5.78
N LYS A 349 3.19 3.70 5.36
CA LYS A 349 4.07 2.96 6.27
C LYS A 349 4.57 3.87 7.41
N TYR A 350 5.04 5.06 7.06
CA TYR A 350 5.52 6.07 8.01
C TYR A 350 4.41 6.57 8.94
N ASN A 351 3.24 6.88 8.40
CA ASN A 351 2.06 7.35 9.14
C ASN A 351 1.55 6.30 10.12
N LEU A 352 1.40 5.05 9.67
CA LEU A 352 1.08 3.93 10.57
C LEU A 352 2.19 3.73 11.62
N GLY A 353 3.45 3.94 11.24
CA GLY A 353 4.58 3.94 12.16
C GLY A 353 4.40 4.92 13.31
N TYR A 354 3.94 6.14 13.04
CA TYR A 354 3.62 7.12 14.09
C TYR A 354 2.40 6.72 14.93
N ILE A 355 1.36 6.19 14.30
CA ILE A 355 0.15 5.77 15.01
C ILE A 355 0.50 4.63 15.98
N LEU A 356 1.43 3.74 15.59
CA LEU A 356 1.95 2.67 16.44
C LEU A 356 2.75 3.16 17.67
N ASP A 357 3.22 4.42 17.69
CA ASP A 357 3.81 5.00 18.90
C ASP A 357 2.76 5.29 19.99
N TYR A 358 1.47 5.42 19.61
CA TYR A 358 0.36 5.56 20.54
C TYR A 358 -0.08 4.20 21.10
N PHE A 359 0.80 3.56 21.88
CA PHE A 359 0.59 2.22 22.43
C PHE A 359 -0.28 2.28 23.70
N PRO A 360 -1.61 2.01 23.64
CA PRO A 360 -2.51 2.35 24.74
C PRO A 360 -2.32 1.49 25.99
N SER A 361 -1.82 0.26 25.82
CA SER A 361 -1.50 -0.63 26.93
C SER A 361 -0.19 -0.29 27.64
N LEU A 362 0.66 0.58 27.06
CA LEU A 362 1.84 1.13 27.72
C LEU A 362 1.49 2.49 28.31
N LYS A 363 1.09 2.50 29.58
CA LYS A 363 0.78 3.75 30.28
C LYS A 363 2.07 4.44 30.72
N MET A 364 2.23 5.70 30.35
CA MET A 364 3.26 6.53 30.98
C MET A 364 2.84 6.85 32.41
N PRO A 365 3.78 6.85 33.38
CA PRO A 365 3.51 7.34 34.73
C PRO A 365 2.93 8.75 34.68
N SER A 366 1.92 9.03 35.50
CA SER A 366 1.33 10.36 35.56
C SER A 366 2.41 11.40 35.88
N PHE A 367 2.49 12.45 35.06
CA PHE A 367 3.41 13.56 35.30
C PHE A 367 3.23 14.17 36.70
N GLN A 368 1.97 14.27 37.16
CA GLN A 368 1.66 14.75 38.51
C GLN A 368 2.21 13.82 39.61
N MET A 369 2.15 12.50 39.38
CA MET A 369 2.73 11.52 40.31
C MET A 369 4.24 11.68 40.42
N LEU A 370 4.93 11.94 39.30
CA LEU A 370 6.38 12.19 39.29
C LEU A 370 6.74 13.49 40.04
N ILE A 371 5.94 14.55 39.87
CA ILE A 371 6.11 15.80 40.64
C ILE A 371 5.96 15.52 42.13
N TRP A 372 4.91 14.82 42.55
CA TRP A 372 4.70 14.49 43.95
C TRP A 372 5.83 13.64 44.52
N LEU A 373 6.35 12.66 43.75
CA LEU A 373 7.49 11.86 44.16
C LEU A 373 8.74 12.73 44.37
N LEU A 374 9.00 13.69 43.47
CA LEU A 374 10.12 14.62 43.59
C LEU A 374 9.97 15.58 44.78
N ILE A 375 8.76 16.09 45.03
CA ILE A 375 8.45 16.91 46.22
C ILE A 375 8.67 16.12 47.50
N ILE A 376 8.14 14.89 47.57
CA ILE A 376 8.31 14.00 48.73
C ILE A 376 9.81 13.72 48.94
N TYR A 377 10.54 13.40 47.88
CA TYR A 377 11.99 13.19 47.96
C TYR A 377 12.73 14.42 48.50
N ALA A 378 12.42 15.62 48.00
CA ALA A 378 13.03 16.87 48.46
C ALA A 378 12.73 17.14 49.94
N ILE A 379 11.49 16.91 50.39
CA ILE A 379 11.09 17.03 51.80
C ILE A 379 11.80 15.99 52.68
N VAL A 380 11.92 14.76 52.21
CA VAL A 380 12.59 13.68 52.96
C VAL A 380 14.09 13.99 53.12
N VAL A 381 14.77 14.39 52.05
CA VAL A 381 16.23 14.59 52.05
C VAL A 381 16.66 15.89 52.72
N ALA A 382 15.93 17.00 52.53
CA ALA A 382 16.34 18.30 53.05
C ALA A 382 15.80 18.56 54.47
N PRO A 383 14.52 18.93 54.68
CA PRO A 383 14.03 19.26 56.02
C PRO A 383 13.94 18.05 56.93
N LEU A 384 13.31 16.94 56.51
CA LEU A 384 13.00 15.82 57.40
C LEU A 384 14.27 15.15 57.92
N LEU A 385 15.19 14.78 57.02
CA LEU A 385 16.47 14.18 57.40
C LEU A 385 17.31 15.12 58.27
N TYR A 386 17.37 16.42 57.95
CA TYR A 386 18.10 17.40 58.77
C TYR A 386 17.53 17.49 60.19
N PHE A 387 16.20 17.59 60.35
CA PHE A 387 15.56 17.69 61.66
C PHE A 387 15.76 16.41 62.49
N ILE A 388 15.65 15.23 61.87
CA ILE A 388 15.89 13.93 62.54
C ILE A 388 17.34 13.84 63.00
N LEU A 389 18.31 14.09 62.11
CA LEU A 389 19.74 13.99 62.46
C LEU A 389 20.18 15.07 63.44
N LYS A 390 19.57 16.27 63.40
CA LYS A 390 19.78 17.34 64.39
C LYS A 390 19.27 16.93 65.77
N ARG A 391 18.12 16.25 65.86
CA ARG A 391 17.54 15.80 67.14
C ARG A 391 18.32 14.65 67.79
N VAL A 392 18.95 13.80 66.97
CA VAL A 392 19.77 12.66 67.42
C VAL A 392 21.26 13.05 67.57
N ASP A 393 21.61 14.30 67.24
CA ASP A 393 22.98 14.86 67.26
C ASP A 393 24.00 14.06 66.43
N LYS A 394 23.56 13.49 65.31
CA LYS A 394 24.37 12.68 64.39
C LYS A 394 24.32 13.23 62.96
N ARG A 395 24.59 14.52 62.81
CA ARG A 395 24.44 15.24 61.52
C ARG A 395 25.40 14.72 60.46
N GLU A 396 26.55 14.20 60.88
CA GLU A 396 27.51 13.53 60.04
C GLU A 396 26.91 12.31 59.33
N TRP A 397 25.89 11.62 59.88
CA TRP A 397 25.25 10.49 59.19
C TRP A 397 24.59 10.85 57.85
N ALA A 398 24.37 12.15 57.59
CA ALA A 398 23.85 12.63 56.31
C ALA A 398 24.69 12.14 55.11
N TRP A 399 26.02 11.98 55.26
CA TRP A 399 26.90 11.61 54.16
C TRP A 399 26.58 10.23 53.54
N TRP A 400 26.05 9.28 54.32
CA TRP A 400 25.65 7.95 53.83
C TRP A 400 24.12 7.80 53.70
N MET A 401 23.35 8.48 54.56
CA MET A 401 21.88 8.45 54.51
C MET A 401 21.33 9.07 53.25
N ILE A 402 21.89 10.18 52.77
CA ILE A 402 21.45 10.84 51.53
C ILE A 402 21.62 9.90 50.32
N PRO A 403 22.81 9.31 50.07
CA PRO A 403 22.97 8.28 49.04
C PRO A 403 22.01 7.09 49.19
N LEU A 404 21.79 6.60 50.41
CA LEU A 404 20.87 5.48 50.64
C LEU A 404 19.42 5.83 50.26
N ILE A 405 18.94 7.00 50.68
CA ILE A 405 17.60 7.49 50.31
C ILE A 405 17.50 7.69 48.80
N ALA A 406 18.55 8.20 48.15
CA ALA A 406 18.59 8.34 46.69
C ALA A 406 18.48 6.97 45.98
N ILE A 407 19.15 5.92 46.48
CA ILE A 407 19.03 4.56 45.94
C ILE A 407 17.60 4.02 46.10
N VAL A 408 17.00 4.16 47.30
CA VAL A 408 15.62 3.71 47.56
C VAL A 408 14.62 4.47 46.69
N ALA A 409 14.74 5.79 46.60
CA ALA A 409 13.88 6.62 45.76
C ALA A 409 14.02 6.25 44.27
N SER A 410 15.25 6.03 43.79
CA SER A 410 15.51 5.58 42.42
C SER A 410 14.88 4.21 42.15
N GLY A 411 14.98 3.28 43.11
CA GLY A 411 14.32 1.97 43.03
C GLY A 411 12.80 2.09 43.00
N ALA A 412 12.20 2.98 43.80
CA ALA A 412 10.76 3.23 43.78
C ALA A 412 10.29 3.82 42.44
N VAL A 413 11.01 4.82 41.90
CA VAL A 413 10.75 5.39 40.57
C VAL A 413 10.84 4.30 39.50
N TYR A 414 11.87 3.45 39.56
CA TYR A 414 12.04 2.35 38.63
C TYR A 414 10.87 1.35 38.70
N MET A 415 10.46 0.92 39.90
CA MET A 415 9.34 0.00 40.08
C MET A 415 8.03 0.59 39.55
N ILE A 416 7.74 1.87 39.84
CA ILE A 416 6.55 2.56 39.36
C ILE A 416 6.59 2.69 37.83
N GLY A 417 7.73 3.06 37.25
CA GLY A 417 7.89 3.24 35.81
C GLY A 417 7.95 1.95 35.00
N SER A 418 8.22 0.81 35.65
CA SER A 418 8.38 -0.50 35.01
C SER A 418 7.20 -1.45 35.21
N ALA A 419 6.24 -1.13 36.09
CA ALA A 419 5.11 -2.01 36.44
C ALA A 419 4.35 -2.55 35.21
N ASP A 420 4.04 -1.68 34.25
CA ASP A 420 3.32 -2.03 33.01
C ASP A 420 4.25 -2.54 31.89
N LYS A 421 5.57 -2.59 32.13
CA LYS A 421 6.62 -2.90 31.13
C LYS A 421 7.29 -4.25 31.36
N THR A 422 6.58 -5.19 31.99
CA THR A 422 7.12 -6.50 32.40
C THR A 422 6.82 -7.64 31.43
N LYS A 423 5.90 -7.43 30.48
CA LYS A 423 5.43 -8.47 29.55
C LYS A 423 5.70 -8.06 28.09
N GLU A 424 5.82 -9.08 27.25
CA GLU A 424 5.82 -8.95 25.80
C GLU A 424 4.40 -8.54 25.36
N LEU A 425 4.28 -7.39 24.71
CA LEU A 425 3.02 -6.83 24.27
C LEU A 425 3.10 -6.46 22.79
N ALA A 426 1.96 -6.50 22.13
CA ALA A 426 1.81 -6.04 20.76
C ALA A 426 0.75 -4.94 20.67
N HIS A 427 0.97 -3.98 19.78
CA HIS A 427 -0.05 -3.07 19.31
C HIS A 427 -0.17 -3.22 17.81
N THR A 428 -1.36 -3.54 17.31
CA THR A 428 -1.58 -3.81 15.89
C THR A 428 -2.67 -2.90 15.34
N ILE A 429 -2.45 -2.41 14.13
CA ILE A 429 -3.43 -1.70 13.33
C ILE A 429 -3.70 -2.56 12.10
N ASN A 430 -4.97 -2.81 11.80
CA ASN A 430 -5.37 -3.48 10.58
C ASN A 430 -6.34 -2.59 9.79
N ILE A 431 -6.19 -2.60 8.47
CA ILE A 431 -7.13 -1.93 7.57
C ILE A 431 -7.70 -2.99 6.63
N MET A 432 -8.99 -3.21 6.77
CA MET A 432 -9.79 -4.20 6.05
C MET A 432 -10.54 -3.49 4.92
N GLU A 433 -10.08 -3.66 3.69
CA GLU A 433 -10.78 -3.13 2.52
C GLU A 433 -11.62 -4.24 1.89
N MET A 434 -12.94 -4.12 2.06
CA MET A 434 -13.94 -5.06 1.55
C MET A 434 -14.31 -4.74 0.11
N ASP A 435 -14.59 -5.78 -0.68
CA ASP A 435 -15.00 -5.67 -2.07
C ASP A 435 -16.53 -5.51 -2.27
N GLY A 436 -17.30 -5.61 -1.18
CA GLY A 436 -18.77 -5.59 -1.21
C GLY A 436 -19.39 -6.89 -1.75
N LYS A 437 -18.62 -7.98 -1.82
CA LYS A 437 -19.05 -9.34 -2.20
C LYS A 437 -18.65 -10.39 -1.15
N GLY A 438 -18.25 -9.95 0.04
CA GLY A 438 -17.94 -10.83 1.17
C GLY A 438 -16.45 -11.06 1.44
N ILE A 439 -15.55 -10.42 0.68
CA ILE A 439 -14.11 -10.61 0.77
C ILE A 439 -13.42 -9.29 1.09
N ALA A 440 -12.34 -9.35 1.88
CA ALA A 440 -11.48 -8.22 2.15
C ALA A 440 -10.01 -8.55 1.94
N SER A 441 -9.27 -7.52 1.55
CA SER A 441 -7.83 -7.50 1.74
C SER A 441 -7.46 -6.86 3.06
N THR A 442 -6.25 -7.13 3.56
CA THR A 442 -5.78 -6.58 4.83
C THR A 442 -4.43 -5.91 4.65
N THR A 443 -4.32 -4.68 5.13
CA THR A 443 -3.05 -4.01 5.40
C THR A 443 -2.82 -4.00 6.90
N SER A 444 -1.68 -4.51 7.35
CA SER A 444 -1.37 -4.65 8.78
C SER A 444 -0.07 -3.93 9.15
N ALA A 445 -0.04 -3.32 10.32
CA ALA A 445 1.16 -2.80 10.95
C ALA A 445 1.12 -3.18 12.43
N THR A 446 2.23 -3.67 12.98
CA THR A 446 2.29 -4.09 14.38
C THR A 446 3.57 -3.59 15.05
N ALA A 447 3.47 -3.22 16.31
CA ALA A 447 4.57 -2.81 17.15
C ALA A 447 4.73 -3.78 18.31
N PHE A 448 5.88 -4.43 18.37
CA PHE A 448 6.24 -5.40 19.40
C PHE A 448 7.09 -4.72 20.47
N PHE A 449 6.60 -4.78 21.72
CA PHE A 449 7.28 -4.22 22.88
C PHE A 449 8.12 -5.27 23.61
N THR A 450 9.40 -4.96 23.84
CA THR A 450 10.32 -5.84 24.58
C THR A 450 10.47 -5.40 26.04
N PRO A 451 10.06 -6.21 27.04
CA PRO A 451 10.23 -5.84 28.46
C PRO A 451 11.68 -5.93 28.95
N ARG A 452 12.51 -6.72 28.25
CA ARG A 452 13.91 -7.03 28.58
C ARG A 452 14.77 -7.01 27.33
N SER A 453 16.08 -6.86 27.51
CA SER A 453 17.02 -7.04 26.41
C SER A 453 17.20 -8.51 26.05
N GLY A 454 17.53 -8.79 24.79
CA GLY A 454 17.93 -10.12 24.35
C GLY A 454 17.40 -10.53 22.98
N LYS A 455 17.39 -11.85 22.76
CA LYS A 455 16.90 -12.50 21.52
C LYS A 455 15.40 -12.75 21.59
N PHE A 456 14.70 -12.39 20.52
CA PHE A 456 13.29 -12.72 20.31
C PHE A 456 13.12 -13.41 18.95
N GLU A 457 12.33 -14.47 18.93
CA GLU A 457 11.94 -15.17 17.70
C GLU A 457 10.42 -15.08 17.61
N LEU A 458 9.95 -14.29 16.64
CA LEU A 458 8.53 -14.10 16.37
C LEU A 458 8.12 -14.98 15.19
N GLU A 459 6.99 -15.65 15.33
CA GLU A 459 6.45 -16.57 14.34
C GLU A 459 5.15 -16.02 13.78
N PHE A 460 5.16 -15.67 12.50
CA PHE A 460 4.02 -15.19 11.72
C PHE A 460 3.48 -16.29 10.81
N PRO A 461 2.24 -16.16 10.30
CA PRO A 461 1.71 -17.05 9.28
C PRO A 461 2.66 -17.17 8.08
N GLY A 462 2.64 -18.32 7.39
CA GLY A 462 3.46 -18.54 6.21
C GLY A 462 3.24 -17.50 5.11
N GLN A 463 4.25 -17.32 4.27
CA GLN A 463 4.24 -16.35 3.16
C GLN A 463 3.91 -14.92 3.62
N THR A 464 4.24 -14.59 4.88
CA THR A 464 4.18 -13.20 5.36
C THR A 464 5.50 -12.54 5.04
N TYR A 465 5.50 -11.66 4.06
CA TYR A 465 6.62 -10.77 3.82
C TYR A 465 6.54 -9.61 4.79
N MET A 466 7.67 -9.03 5.15
CA MET A 466 7.63 -7.89 6.07
C MET A 466 8.85 -7.02 5.98
N SER A 467 8.66 -5.79 6.43
CA SER A 467 9.76 -4.87 6.69
C SER A 467 9.75 -4.46 8.15
N ILE A 468 10.93 -4.16 8.69
CA ILE A 468 11.12 -3.88 10.13
C ILE A 468 11.68 -2.48 10.28
N GLN A 469 11.21 -1.76 11.31
CA GLN A 469 11.81 -0.55 11.81
C GLN A 469 12.07 -0.72 13.31
N ASN A 470 13.33 -0.64 13.70
CA ASN A 470 13.72 -0.67 15.10
C ASN A 470 14.03 0.77 15.54
N ASN A 471 13.16 1.36 16.35
CA ASN A 471 13.46 2.60 17.04
C ASN A 471 14.39 2.29 18.22
N GLY A 472 15.65 1.90 17.93
CA GLY A 472 16.72 2.06 18.89
C GLY A 472 16.82 3.54 19.24
N GLY A 473 17.02 3.89 20.51
CA GLY A 473 17.20 5.29 20.92
C GLY A 473 18.29 5.98 20.09
N SER A 474 18.37 7.32 20.15
CA SER A 474 19.27 8.22 19.37
C SER A 474 20.79 7.90 19.36
N PHE A 475 21.22 6.75 19.89
CA PHE A 475 22.60 6.28 20.00
C PHE A 475 22.91 4.98 19.24
N SER A 476 21.98 4.39 18.47
CA SER A 476 22.30 3.20 17.66
C SER A 476 22.84 3.57 16.27
N SER A 477 24.13 3.91 16.21
CA SER A 477 24.88 4.23 14.97
C SER A 477 25.59 3.00 14.37
N GLY A 478 25.05 1.79 14.56
CA GLY A 478 25.65 0.56 14.05
C GLY A 478 25.03 0.13 12.71
N ASP A 479 25.88 -0.11 11.70
CA ASP A 479 25.52 -0.50 10.33
C ASP A 479 24.98 -1.93 10.19
N ASP A 480 25.21 -2.81 11.18
CA ASP A 480 24.76 -4.20 11.10
C ASP A 480 23.31 -4.37 11.58
N SER A 481 22.42 -4.76 10.67
CA SER A 481 21.07 -5.21 11.06
C SER A 481 21.17 -6.43 11.96
N LYS A 482 20.49 -6.35 13.10
CA LYS A 482 20.29 -7.46 14.02
C LYS A 482 18.90 -8.09 13.89
N SER A 483 18.19 -7.79 12.80
CA SER A 483 16.85 -8.27 12.53
C SER A 483 16.85 -9.11 11.25
N PHE A 484 16.54 -10.39 11.37
CA PHE A 484 16.57 -11.37 10.29
C PHE A 484 15.18 -11.94 10.03
N ILE A 485 14.78 -11.97 8.77
CA ILE A 485 13.45 -12.41 8.32
C ILE A 485 13.64 -13.63 7.42
N THR A 486 13.02 -14.75 7.79
CA THR A 486 12.97 -15.96 6.95
C THR A 486 11.53 -16.21 6.56
N VAL A 487 11.19 -15.96 5.29
CA VAL A 487 9.85 -16.23 4.75
C VAL A 487 9.78 -17.70 4.37
N GLY A 488 8.81 -18.41 4.95
CA GLY A 488 8.59 -19.84 4.67
C GLY A 488 7.14 -20.13 4.32
N ALA A 489 6.92 -21.24 3.61
CA ALA A 489 5.58 -21.63 3.15
C ALA A 489 4.58 -21.84 4.30
N LYS A 490 5.03 -22.35 5.46
CA LYS A 490 4.18 -22.61 6.64
C LYS A 490 4.20 -21.49 7.67
N GLN A 491 5.34 -20.83 7.82
CA GLN A 491 5.56 -19.76 8.80
C GLN A 491 6.62 -18.79 8.29
N THR A 492 6.48 -17.52 8.63
CA THR A 492 7.57 -16.54 8.54
C THR A 492 8.18 -16.36 9.92
N LYS A 493 9.50 -16.46 10.01
CA LYS A 493 10.25 -16.23 11.25
C LYS A 493 10.92 -14.88 11.24
N VAL A 494 10.83 -14.18 12.36
CA VAL A 494 11.53 -12.91 12.61
C VAL A 494 12.44 -13.08 13.81
N MET A 495 13.73 -13.09 13.57
CA MET A 495 14.74 -13.20 14.60
C MET A 495 15.31 -11.81 14.89
N LEU A 496 15.05 -11.32 16.09
CA LEU A 496 15.57 -10.06 16.62
C LEU A 496 16.72 -10.39 17.58
N LEU A 497 17.96 -10.11 17.16
CA LEU A 497 19.16 -10.26 17.97
C LEU A 497 19.45 -8.97 18.74
N ASP A 498 19.95 -9.09 19.97
CA ASP A 498 20.36 -7.97 20.84
C ASP A 498 19.37 -6.79 20.91
N THR A 499 18.07 -7.08 20.98
CA THR A 499 17.09 -6.00 21.11
C THR A 499 17.24 -5.33 22.48
N PRO A 500 17.35 -4.00 22.58
CA PRO A 500 17.49 -3.33 23.87
C PRO A 500 16.24 -3.49 24.76
N GLN A 501 16.41 -3.27 26.05
CA GLN A 501 15.30 -3.24 27.00
C GLN A 501 14.34 -2.08 26.67
N TRP A 502 13.03 -2.32 26.78
CA TRP A 502 11.96 -1.35 26.52
C TRP A 502 11.99 -0.78 25.10
N SER A 503 12.32 -1.63 24.14
CA SER A 503 12.31 -1.25 22.72
C SER A 503 10.95 -1.49 22.11
N LEU A 504 10.65 -0.70 21.08
CA LEU A 504 9.46 -0.86 20.26
C LEU A 504 9.89 -1.21 18.83
N VAL A 505 9.71 -2.47 18.45
CA VAL A 505 10.05 -2.98 17.12
C VAL A 505 8.79 -2.95 16.27
N LYS A 506 8.77 -2.08 15.25
CA LYS A 506 7.65 -1.92 14.34
C LYS A 506 7.85 -2.79 13.11
N MET A 507 6.78 -3.44 12.68
CA MET A 507 6.77 -4.40 11.59
C MET A 507 5.55 -4.18 10.71
N TRP A 508 5.72 -4.34 9.40
CA TRP A 508 4.65 -4.27 8.41
C TRP A 508 4.50 -5.62 7.72
N PRO A 509 3.72 -6.54 8.29
CA PRO A 509 3.44 -7.82 7.66
C PRO A 509 2.53 -7.63 6.45
N GLU A 510 2.92 -8.24 5.34
CA GLU A 510 2.22 -8.23 4.06
C GLU A 510 1.99 -9.67 3.61
N GLN A 511 0.76 -9.94 3.18
CA GLN A 511 0.36 -11.21 2.57
C GLN A 511 -0.49 -10.90 1.35
N ARG A 512 -0.39 -11.75 0.31
CA ARG A 512 -1.27 -11.73 -0.86
C ARG A 512 -2.37 -12.78 -0.68
N LEU A 513 -3.13 -12.59 0.40
CA LEU A 513 -4.26 -13.44 0.79
C LEU A 513 -5.46 -12.56 1.07
N THR A 514 -6.62 -13.00 0.64
CA THR A 514 -7.88 -12.36 0.95
C THR A 514 -8.64 -13.13 2.01
N ARG A 515 -9.47 -12.41 2.75
CA ARG A 515 -10.18 -12.91 3.92
C ARG A 515 -11.68 -12.83 3.68
N LYS A 516 -12.40 -13.89 4.04
CA LYS A 516 -13.86 -13.85 4.08
C LYS A 516 -14.29 -13.00 5.26
N THR A 517 -14.96 -11.90 4.97
CA THR A 517 -15.35 -10.86 5.94
C THR A 517 -16.84 -10.66 6.05
N GLY A 518 -17.63 -11.20 5.11
CA GLY A 518 -18.98 -10.71 4.88
C GLY A 518 -18.92 -9.29 4.31
N GLN A 519 -20.02 -8.56 4.41
CA GLN A 519 -20.17 -7.25 3.77
C GLN A 519 -21.13 -6.35 4.57
N PHE A 520 -21.12 -5.06 4.28
CA PHE A 520 -22.29 -4.23 4.56
C PHE A 520 -23.30 -4.40 3.42
N ASN A 521 -24.53 -4.76 3.76
CA ASN A 521 -25.63 -4.66 2.80
C ASN A 521 -26.23 -3.26 2.92
N VAL A 522 -26.16 -2.51 1.82
CA VAL A 522 -26.48 -1.07 1.79
C VAL A 522 -27.55 -0.85 0.74
N GLU A 523 -28.78 -0.65 1.20
CA GLU A 523 -29.95 -0.41 0.39
C GLU A 523 -30.26 1.09 0.45
N LEU A 524 -30.01 1.80 -0.64
CA LEU A 524 -30.16 3.26 -0.71
C LEU A 524 -31.15 3.63 -1.79
N MET A 525 -31.94 4.67 -1.52
CA MET A 525 -32.90 5.24 -2.46
C MET A 525 -32.79 6.77 -2.40
N LEU A 526 -32.87 7.42 -3.57
CA LEU A 526 -33.09 8.86 -3.63
C LEU A 526 -34.55 9.11 -4.02
N ASP A 527 -35.22 10.03 -3.33
CA ASP A 527 -36.50 10.55 -3.79
C ASP A 527 -36.33 11.52 -4.99
N ASP A 528 -37.44 11.99 -5.56
CA ASP A 528 -37.45 12.88 -6.72
C ASP A 528 -36.77 14.24 -6.44
N GLN A 529 -36.70 14.62 -5.17
CA GLN A 529 -36.06 15.83 -4.65
C GLN A 529 -34.56 15.62 -4.36
N GLY A 530 -34.06 14.39 -4.45
CA GLY A 530 -32.67 14.02 -4.18
C GLY A 530 -32.35 13.83 -2.69
N ASN A 531 -33.36 13.62 -1.82
CA ASN A 531 -33.14 13.21 -0.44
C ASN A 531 -32.82 11.72 -0.38
N LEU A 532 -31.83 11.38 0.45
CA LEU A 532 -31.38 10.01 0.65
C LEU A 532 -32.18 9.34 1.76
N ASP A 533 -32.77 8.20 1.46
CA ASP A 533 -33.32 7.26 2.43
C ASP A 533 -32.75 5.86 2.18
N GLY A 534 -32.95 4.94 3.13
CA GLY A 534 -32.46 3.58 3.00
C GLY A 534 -32.10 2.93 4.32
N LYS A 535 -31.40 1.79 4.20
CA LYS A 535 -30.96 0.96 5.31
C LYS A 535 -29.54 0.45 5.08
N VAL A 536 -28.73 0.49 6.12
CA VAL A 536 -27.43 -0.19 6.16
C VAL A 536 -27.53 -1.36 7.13
N THR A 537 -27.10 -2.54 6.72
CA THR A 537 -27.07 -3.75 7.55
C THR A 537 -25.63 -4.23 7.69
N ASN A 538 -25.19 -4.47 8.91
CA ASN A 538 -23.88 -5.08 9.18
C ASN A 538 -23.98 -6.61 8.97
N GLU A 539 -23.72 -7.09 7.76
CA GLU A 539 -23.63 -8.53 7.46
C GLU A 539 -22.17 -9.04 7.51
N THR A 540 -21.28 -8.29 8.17
CA THR A 540 -19.89 -8.71 8.34
C THR A 540 -19.78 -9.81 9.40
N VAL A 541 -18.59 -10.38 9.52
CA VAL A 541 -18.27 -11.37 10.57
C VAL A 541 -18.03 -10.74 11.94
N SER A 542 -18.03 -9.40 12.05
CA SER A 542 -17.67 -8.64 13.25
C SER A 542 -18.83 -7.78 13.76
N ASN A 543 -18.86 -7.58 15.08
CA ASN A 543 -19.55 -6.41 15.64
C ASN A 543 -18.72 -5.17 15.36
N LEU A 544 -19.34 -4.08 14.92
CA LEU A 544 -18.63 -2.88 14.51
C LEU A 544 -19.10 -1.68 15.31
N THR A 545 -18.17 -0.86 15.75
CA THR A 545 -18.45 0.37 16.50
C THR A 545 -18.27 1.58 15.60
N GLN A 546 -19.03 2.64 15.88
CA GLN A 546 -18.95 3.93 15.17
C GLN A 546 -19.05 3.77 13.64
N VAL A 547 -19.98 2.93 13.20
CA VAL A 547 -20.24 2.71 11.78
C VAL A 547 -20.70 4.03 11.16
N THR A 548 -20.11 4.39 10.03
CA THR A 548 -20.34 5.65 9.34
C THR A 548 -20.52 5.41 7.86
N LEU A 549 -21.59 5.95 7.28
CA LEU A 549 -21.82 6.00 5.84
C LEU A 549 -21.39 7.37 5.31
N VAL A 550 -20.51 7.39 4.31
CA VAL A 550 -20.15 8.59 3.56
C VAL A 550 -20.72 8.46 2.16
N ILE A 551 -21.50 9.45 1.73
CA ILE A 551 -22.14 9.46 0.42
C ILE A 551 -22.55 10.89 0.05
N GLY A 552 -22.34 11.27 -1.22
CA GLY A 552 -22.80 12.57 -1.73
C GLY A 552 -22.17 13.77 -1.02
N GLY A 553 -20.92 13.64 -0.54
CA GLY A 553 -20.25 14.68 0.25
C GLY A 553 -20.85 14.91 1.65
N LYS A 554 -21.60 13.94 2.17
CA LYS A 554 -22.19 13.96 3.51
C LYS A 554 -21.74 12.75 4.34
N VAL A 555 -21.69 12.94 5.65
CA VAL A 555 -21.33 11.93 6.66
C VAL A 555 -22.56 11.60 7.49
N TYR A 556 -22.92 10.31 7.52
CA TYR A 556 -24.04 9.74 8.26
C TYR A 556 -23.49 8.79 9.32
N GLU A 557 -23.45 9.24 10.57
CA GLU A 557 -23.03 8.43 11.72
C GLU A 557 -24.15 7.46 12.10
N LEU A 558 -23.94 6.15 11.90
CA LEU A 558 -24.92 5.11 12.18
C LEU A 558 -24.80 4.56 13.61
N GLY A 559 -23.66 4.81 14.28
CA GLY A 559 -23.37 4.34 15.64
C GLY A 559 -22.86 2.90 15.67
N ASP A 560 -23.01 2.24 16.82
CA ASP A 560 -22.57 0.86 17.01
C ASP A 560 -23.58 -0.13 16.41
N MET A 561 -23.07 -1.12 15.68
CA MET A 561 -23.87 -2.12 14.97
C MET A 561 -23.35 -3.52 15.26
N GLU A 562 -24.14 -4.31 16.00
CA GLU A 562 -23.91 -5.74 16.13
C GLU A 562 -24.10 -6.46 14.80
N ARG A 563 -23.51 -7.65 14.68
CA ARG A 563 -23.67 -8.49 13.50
C ARG A 563 -25.15 -8.76 13.20
N ASN A 564 -25.51 -8.65 11.93
CA ASN A 564 -26.85 -8.79 11.35
C ASN A 564 -27.87 -7.75 11.82
N THR A 565 -27.43 -6.63 12.41
CA THR A 565 -28.33 -5.51 12.75
C THR A 565 -28.36 -4.47 11.63
N SER A 566 -29.47 -3.73 11.57
CA SER A 566 -29.69 -2.70 10.55
C SER A 566 -29.95 -1.32 11.13
N MET A 567 -29.47 -0.28 10.45
CA MET A 567 -29.79 1.11 10.74
C MET A 567 -30.49 1.79 9.56
N GLN A 568 -31.60 2.47 9.85
CA GLN A 568 -32.38 3.26 8.90
C GLN A 568 -31.80 4.68 8.81
N LEU A 569 -31.59 5.19 7.60
CA LEU A 569 -31.04 6.54 7.40
C LEU A 569 -32.01 7.65 7.82
N SER A 570 -33.32 7.41 7.73
CA SER A 570 -34.36 8.33 8.21
C SER A 570 -34.27 8.68 9.71
N LYS A 571 -33.54 7.90 10.50
CA LYS A 571 -33.26 8.23 11.92
C LYS A 571 -32.17 9.28 12.10
N ILE A 572 -31.43 9.62 11.03
CA ILE A 572 -30.32 10.57 11.06
C ILE A 572 -30.83 11.92 10.56
N THR A 573 -31.01 12.86 11.48
CA THR A 573 -31.67 14.14 11.21
C THR A 573 -30.74 15.22 10.65
N ASN A 574 -29.43 15.16 10.91
CA ASN A 574 -28.47 16.18 10.48
C ASN A 574 -27.13 15.55 10.04
N PRO A 575 -27.03 15.01 8.82
CA PRO A 575 -25.76 14.52 8.30
C PRO A 575 -24.76 15.68 8.16
N GLN A 576 -23.52 15.43 8.53
CA GLN A 576 -22.47 16.47 8.49
C GLN A 576 -21.96 16.61 7.05
N LEU A 577 -21.63 17.84 6.64
CA LEU A 577 -21.00 18.07 5.34
C LEU A 577 -19.52 17.66 5.40
N LEU A 578 -19.12 16.74 4.54
CA LEU A 578 -17.72 16.42 4.33
C LEU A 578 -17.13 17.47 3.39
N ARG A 579 -16.56 18.53 3.98
CA ARG A 579 -15.76 19.50 3.22
C ARG A 579 -14.29 19.12 3.34
N MET A 580 -13.64 18.92 2.20
CA MET A 580 -12.21 18.50 2.14
C MET A 580 -12.03 17.04 2.67
N ASN A 581 -10.92 16.33 2.41
CA ASN A 581 -10.76 14.93 2.83
C ASN A 581 -10.37 14.85 4.32
N ASN A 582 -11.22 15.46 5.16
CA ASN A 582 -10.99 15.70 6.57
C ASN A 582 -11.84 14.80 7.48
N LEU A 583 -12.15 13.58 7.00
CA LEU A 583 -13.10 12.68 7.65
C LEU A 583 -12.73 12.40 9.11
N GLY A 584 -11.43 12.26 9.41
CA GLY A 584 -10.95 12.02 10.77
C GLY A 584 -11.27 13.17 11.72
N ASN A 585 -11.09 14.42 11.32
CA ASN A 585 -11.43 15.56 12.19
C ASN A 585 -12.93 15.83 12.28
N VAL A 586 -13.71 15.40 11.27
CA VAL A 586 -15.18 15.47 11.29
C VAL A 586 -15.75 14.50 12.31
N LEU A 587 -15.30 13.24 12.28
CA LEU A 587 -15.77 12.19 13.21
C LEU A 587 -15.12 12.29 14.60
N TYR A 588 -13.87 12.75 14.68
CA TYR A 588 -13.08 12.79 15.90
C TYR A 588 -12.42 14.17 16.07
N PRO A 589 -13.19 15.24 16.33
CA PRO A 589 -12.64 16.58 16.49
C PRO A 589 -11.62 16.62 17.63
N TYR A 590 -10.57 17.43 17.46
CA TYR A 590 -9.61 17.68 18.53
C TYR A 590 -10.32 18.23 19.76
N PRO A 591 -10.01 17.72 20.96
CA PRO A 591 -10.64 18.23 22.18
C PRO A 591 -10.20 19.67 22.43
N SER A 592 -11.12 20.49 22.97
CA SER A 592 -10.79 21.83 23.44
C SER A 592 -10.06 21.79 24.80
N ASN A 593 -9.13 22.72 25.03
CA ASN A 593 -8.46 22.97 26.32
C ASN A 593 -7.67 21.81 26.95
N ASN A 594 -6.52 21.42 26.37
CA ASN A 594 -5.55 20.47 26.96
C ASN A 594 -6.13 19.14 27.48
N GLN A 595 -7.36 18.77 27.10
CA GLN A 595 -7.94 17.48 27.47
C GLN A 595 -7.24 16.35 26.72
N LYS A 596 -7.15 15.19 27.36
CA LYS A 596 -6.57 14.00 26.73
C LYS A 596 -7.47 13.57 25.57
N ASP A 597 -6.86 13.42 24.41
CA ASP A 597 -7.54 12.95 23.22
C ASP A 597 -8.00 11.48 23.37
N PRO A 598 -9.30 11.18 23.24
CA PRO A 598 -9.81 9.83 23.40
C PRO A 598 -9.59 8.95 22.16
N SER A 599 -9.44 9.55 20.97
CA SER A 599 -9.44 8.82 19.69
C SER A 599 -8.36 9.31 18.71
N PRO A 600 -7.09 9.51 19.16
CA PRO A 600 -6.05 9.99 18.28
C PRO A 600 -5.73 8.96 17.18
N ARG A 601 -5.83 7.66 17.47
CA ARG A 601 -5.51 6.62 16.48
C ARG A 601 -6.55 6.55 15.39
N GLU A 602 -7.83 6.53 15.75
CA GLU A 602 -8.95 6.51 14.83
C GLU A 602 -8.90 7.74 13.91
N ARG A 603 -8.69 8.94 14.48
CA ARG A 603 -8.53 10.17 13.72
C ARG A 603 -7.35 10.10 12.75
N GLU A 604 -6.16 9.73 13.22
CA GLU A 604 -4.96 9.72 12.39
C GLU A 604 -5.00 8.64 11.30
N ILE A 605 -5.59 7.47 11.57
CA ILE A 605 -5.85 6.48 10.51
C ILE A 605 -6.75 7.09 9.43
N LEU A 606 -7.86 7.74 9.80
CA LEU A 606 -8.76 8.33 8.81
C LEU A 606 -8.11 9.46 8.01
N ASN A 607 -7.37 10.35 8.67
CA ASN A 607 -6.73 11.49 8.01
C ASN A 607 -5.60 11.06 7.05
N ASN A 608 -4.84 10.02 7.42
CA ASN A 608 -3.66 9.60 6.66
C ASN A 608 -3.93 8.47 5.66
N TYR A 609 -4.96 7.65 5.88
CA TYR A 609 -5.28 6.51 5.01
C TYR A 609 -6.42 6.81 4.03
N VAL A 610 -7.58 7.23 4.55
CA VAL A 610 -8.84 7.20 3.78
C VAL A 610 -8.75 8.07 2.54
N SER A 611 -8.26 9.30 2.69
CA SER A 611 -8.07 10.26 1.60
C SER A 611 -7.17 9.75 0.45
N ASN A 612 -6.33 8.75 0.72
CA ASN A 612 -5.37 8.18 -0.23
C ASN A 612 -5.79 6.80 -0.76
N SER A 613 -6.95 6.30 -0.33
CA SER A 613 -7.45 4.98 -0.75
C SER A 613 -8.20 5.05 -2.09
N SER A 614 -8.13 3.96 -2.88
CA SER A 614 -8.81 3.88 -4.18
C SER A 614 -10.34 3.86 -4.08
N TRP A 615 -10.89 3.47 -2.93
CA TRP A 615 -12.34 3.51 -2.69
C TRP A 615 -12.83 4.88 -2.24
N TYR A 616 -11.97 5.73 -1.67
CA TYR A 616 -12.34 7.11 -1.32
C TYR A 616 -12.67 7.95 -2.56
N SER A 617 -11.91 7.78 -3.64
CA SER A 617 -12.18 8.48 -4.91
C SER A 617 -13.52 8.08 -5.55
N LYS A 618 -14.13 6.96 -5.14
CA LYS A 618 -15.50 6.60 -5.53
C LYS A 618 -16.57 7.46 -4.85
N GLY A 619 -16.21 8.20 -3.80
CA GLY A 619 -17.06 9.17 -3.10
C GLY A 619 -18.19 8.59 -2.25
N SER A 620 -18.37 7.26 -2.25
CA SER A 620 -19.42 6.58 -1.49
C SER A 620 -18.88 5.29 -0.84
N TYR A 621 -18.91 5.22 0.49
CA TYR A 621 -18.40 4.08 1.25
C TYR A 621 -18.98 4.01 2.67
N VAL A 622 -18.92 2.83 3.27
CA VAL A 622 -19.21 2.60 4.70
C VAL A 622 -17.91 2.23 5.41
N ILE A 623 -17.67 2.83 6.57
CA ILE A 623 -16.58 2.46 7.47
C ILE A 623 -17.09 2.06 8.86
N GLY A 624 -16.30 1.30 9.60
CA GLY A 624 -16.55 0.99 11.01
C GLY A 624 -15.30 0.44 11.69
N TRP A 625 -15.33 0.31 13.01
CA TRP A 625 -14.17 -0.15 13.79
C TRP A 625 -14.43 -1.47 14.49
N SER A 626 -13.42 -2.32 14.60
CA SER A 626 -13.42 -3.45 15.53
C SER A 626 -12.12 -3.55 16.31
N LYS A 627 -12.15 -4.29 17.42
CA LYS A 627 -10.98 -4.63 18.25
C LYS A 627 -10.68 -6.12 18.25
N ASP A 628 -11.19 -6.83 17.24
CA ASP A 628 -10.94 -8.25 17.08
C ASP A 628 -9.45 -8.52 16.86
N LYS A 629 -9.01 -9.70 17.28
CA LYS A 629 -7.66 -10.18 16.95
C LYS A 629 -7.66 -10.69 15.51
N LEU A 630 -7.15 -9.91 14.58
CA LEU A 630 -7.08 -10.26 13.15
C LEU A 630 -5.68 -10.69 12.71
N LEU A 631 -4.64 -10.12 13.30
CA LEU A 631 -3.26 -10.56 13.09
C LEU A 631 -2.82 -11.42 14.28
N HIS A 632 -2.37 -12.64 14.00
CA HIS A 632 -1.84 -13.54 15.02
C HIS A 632 -0.37 -13.81 14.75
N TYR A 633 0.45 -13.66 15.78
CA TYR A 633 1.84 -14.09 15.77
C TYR A 633 2.25 -14.51 17.18
N THR A 634 3.23 -15.39 17.25
CA THR A 634 3.60 -16.06 18.50
C THR A 634 5.08 -15.89 18.83
N ILE A 635 5.40 -16.16 20.09
CA ILE A 635 6.78 -16.32 20.56
C ILE A 635 6.86 -17.70 21.20
N LYS A 636 7.72 -18.56 20.65
CA LYS A 636 7.87 -19.95 21.13
C LYS A 636 6.51 -20.67 21.22
N GLY A 637 5.67 -20.49 20.19
CA GLY A 637 4.33 -21.06 20.10
C GLY A 637 3.26 -20.41 20.99
N LYS A 638 3.58 -19.39 21.80
CA LYS A 638 2.60 -18.68 22.63
C LYS A 638 2.12 -17.39 21.95
N GLU A 639 0.82 -17.22 21.81
CA GLU A 639 0.22 -15.99 21.26
C GLU A 639 0.60 -14.76 22.11
N ILE A 640 1.04 -13.69 21.44
CA ILE A 640 1.34 -12.42 22.10
C ILE A 640 0.03 -11.70 22.45
N THR A 641 -0.01 -11.09 23.63
CA THR A 641 -1.11 -10.18 23.99
C THR A 641 -1.03 -8.91 23.12
N SER A 642 -2.02 -8.75 22.24
CA SER A 642 -2.09 -7.62 21.31
C SER A 642 -3.32 -6.74 21.53
N ASP A 643 -3.14 -5.42 21.61
CA ASP A 643 -4.20 -4.43 21.42
C ASP A 643 -4.36 -4.16 19.92
N GLN A 644 -5.50 -4.52 19.33
CA GLN A 644 -5.76 -4.34 17.89
C GLN A 644 -6.82 -3.28 17.65
N LEU A 645 -6.58 -2.41 16.66
CA LEU A 645 -7.56 -1.47 16.12
C LEU A 645 -7.73 -1.74 14.63
N ASN A 646 -8.95 -2.08 14.23
CA ASN A 646 -9.25 -2.53 12.88
C ASN A 646 -10.21 -1.54 12.21
N LEU A 647 -9.78 -0.89 11.14
CA LEU A 647 -10.66 -0.14 10.26
C LEU A 647 -11.28 -1.09 9.24
N TRP A 648 -12.59 -1.15 9.17
CA TRP A 648 -13.34 -1.84 8.13
C TRP A 648 -13.87 -0.80 7.15
N ALA A 649 -13.59 -0.95 5.87
CA ALA A 649 -14.01 -0.02 4.83
C ALA A 649 -14.59 -0.78 3.64
N GLN A 650 -15.74 -0.34 3.15
CA GLN A 650 -16.40 -0.91 1.98
C GLN A 650 -16.89 0.19 1.04
N PRO A 651 -16.42 0.26 -0.22
CA PRO A 651 -17.05 1.08 -1.23
C PRO A 651 -18.48 0.60 -1.48
N ILE A 652 -19.40 1.53 -1.64
CA ILE A 652 -20.79 1.21 -1.94
C ILE A 652 -21.15 1.66 -3.35
N THR A 653 -21.98 0.86 -4.01
CA THR A 653 -22.65 1.28 -5.23
C THR A 653 -24.08 1.62 -4.88
N VAL A 654 -24.48 2.86 -5.14
CA VAL A 654 -25.86 3.29 -4.92
C VAL A 654 -26.71 2.66 -6.02
N THR A 655 -27.65 1.79 -5.63
CA THR A 655 -28.64 1.26 -6.56
C THR A 655 -29.79 2.24 -6.69
N TRP A 656 -29.96 2.76 -7.89
CA TRP A 656 -30.90 3.83 -8.20
C TRP A 656 -32.29 3.26 -8.46
N ASN A 657 -33.03 2.88 -7.42
CA ASN A 657 -34.39 2.34 -7.59
C ASN A 657 -35.42 3.47 -7.58
N ASN A 658 -35.92 3.88 -8.75
CA ASN A 658 -37.20 4.58 -8.89
C ASN A 658 -37.78 4.38 -10.30
N ASN A 659 -39.06 3.99 -10.36
CA ASN A 659 -39.85 3.79 -11.60
C ASN A 659 -40.29 5.12 -12.25
N GLY A 660 -39.45 6.17 -12.18
CA GLY A 660 -39.84 7.54 -12.50
C GLY A 660 -38.69 8.46 -12.88
N VAL A 661 -38.91 9.77 -12.72
CA VAL A 661 -37.90 10.80 -12.95
C VAL A 661 -36.99 10.86 -11.73
N MET A 662 -35.72 10.56 -11.92
CA MET A 662 -34.70 10.62 -10.88
C MET A 662 -33.83 11.87 -11.03
N THR A 663 -33.46 12.46 -9.90
CA THR A 663 -32.44 13.51 -9.83
C THR A 663 -31.24 13.00 -9.04
N ILE A 664 -30.09 12.85 -9.69
CA ILE A 664 -28.80 12.62 -9.02
C ILE A 664 -28.24 14.00 -8.64
N PRO A 665 -28.12 14.32 -7.34
CA PRO A 665 -27.67 15.62 -6.90
C PRO A 665 -26.14 15.76 -6.97
N PHE A 666 -25.64 16.99 -6.83
CA PHE A 666 -24.21 17.27 -6.79
C PHE A 666 -23.50 16.45 -5.72
N GLY A 667 -22.28 15.98 -6.02
CA GLY A 667 -21.43 15.21 -5.10
C GLY A 667 -21.60 13.69 -5.15
N PHE A 668 -22.61 13.17 -5.85
CA PHE A 668 -22.82 11.72 -6.00
C PHE A 668 -22.07 11.09 -7.18
N ILE A 669 -21.71 11.90 -8.19
CA ILE A 669 -20.92 11.46 -9.34
C ILE A 669 -19.56 12.16 -9.26
N VAL A 670 -18.53 11.37 -8.97
CA VAL A 670 -17.14 11.86 -8.94
C VAL A 670 -16.55 11.76 -10.35
N PRO A 671 -15.97 12.84 -10.91
CA PRO A 671 -15.28 12.78 -12.19
C PRO A 671 -14.02 11.95 -12.11
N VAL A 672 -13.68 11.31 -13.23
CA VAL A 672 -12.44 10.54 -13.38
C VAL A 672 -11.50 11.30 -14.33
N ILE A 673 -10.29 11.63 -13.89
CA ILE A 673 -9.30 12.42 -14.65
C ILE A 673 -8.60 11.65 -15.80
N SER A 674 -9.16 11.65 -17.01
CA SER A 674 -8.68 10.80 -18.11
C SER A 674 -7.38 11.24 -18.76
N GLN A 675 -6.99 12.51 -18.66
CA GLN A 675 -5.74 13.00 -19.24
C GLN A 675 -5.23 14.21 -18.48
N VAL A 676 -3.90 14.28 -18.26
CA VAL A 676 -3.22 15.47 -17.75
C VAL A 676 -2.13 15.88 -18.74
N ASN A 677 -2.24 17.10 -19.27
CA ASN A 677 -1.27 17.71 -20.16
C ASN A 677 -0.78 19.05 -19.55
N SER A 678 -0.03 18.94 -18.47
CA SER A 678 0.56 20.07 -17.75
C SER A 678 1.94 19.68 -17.22
N GLY A 679 2.86 20.64 -17.13
CA GLY A 679 4.21 20.43 -16.57
C GLY A 679 4.21 20.16 -15.06
N GLY A 680 3.12 20.47 -14.36
CA GLY A 680 2.94 20.20 -12.94
C GLY A 680 1.46 20.07 -12.61
N TYR A 681 1.10 18.98 -11.93
CA TYR A 681 -0.25 18.66 -11.51
C TYR A 681 -0.19 17.91 -10.18
N SER A 682 -0.88 18.38 -9.17
CA SER A 682 -1.09 17.66 -7.93
C SER A 682 -2.49 17.89 -7.40
N GLU A 683 -3.08 16.86 -6.82
CA GLU A 683 -4.31 16.97 -6.04
C GLU A 683 -3.95 16.71 -4.59
N ASN A 684 -4.28 17.65 -3.71
CA ASN A 684 -4.03 17.45 -2.30
C ASN A 684 -5.13 16.56 -1.68
N PRO A 685 -4.90 16.03 -0.47
CA PRO A 685 -5.93 15.32 0.29
C PRO A 685 -7.14 16.19 0.67
N ASN A 686 -7.41 17.32 0.04
CA ASN A 686 -8.62 18.11 0.25
C ASN A 686 -9.44 18.25 -1.03
N GLY A 687 -9.07 17.54 -2.11
CA GLY A 687 -9.68 17.67 -3.43
C GLY A 687 -9.34 18.97 -4.15
N ILE A 688 -8.32 19.70 -3.66
CA ILE A 688 -7.81 20.91 -4.31
C ILE A 688 -6.68 20.50 -5.24
N ILE A 689 -6.86 20.81 -6.51
CA ILE A 689 -5.87 20.63 -7.56
C ILE A 689 -4.99 21.88 -7.63
N ASP A 690 -3.67 21.70 -7.64
CA ASP A 690 -2.68 22.70 -8.04
C ASP A 690 -2.09 22.30 -9.39
N MET A 691 -2.30 23.13 -10.42
CA MET A 691 -1.88 22.81 -11.79
C MET A 691 -1.12 23.98 -12.42
N SER A 692 0.05 23.67 -12.98
CA SER A 692 0.83 24.54 -13.87
C SER A 692 0.07 24.81 -15.19
N PRO A 693 0.51 25.77 -16.04
CA PRO A 693 -0.11 26.00 -17.33
C PRO A 693 -0.22 24.70 -18.15
N GLY A 694 -1.42 24.43 -18.67
CA GLY A 694 -1.73 23.16 -19.33
C GLY A 694 -3.23 22.86 -19.31
N SER A 695 -3.58 21.60 -19.53
CA SER A 695 -4.96 21.12 -19.47
C SER A 695 -5.11 19.81 -18.71
N VAL A 696 -6.31 19.60 -18.18
CA VAL A 696 -6.76 18.35 -17.58
C VAL A 696 -8.12 17.97 -18.17
N THR A 697 -8.29 16.70 -18.54
CA THR A 697 -9.54 16.15 -19.07
C THR A 697 -10.19 15.26 -18.01
N LEU A 698 -11.50 15.43 -17.86
CA LEU A 698 -12.34 14.79 -16.86
C LEU A 698 -13.46 14.05 -17.59
N ASP A 699 -13.75 12.84 -17.15
CA ASP A 699 -14.88 12.03 -17.61
C ASP A 699 -15.84 11.77 -16.45
N TYR A 700 -17.10 12.18 -16.61
CA TYR A 700 -18.19 11.88 -15.67
C TYR A 700 -18.96 10.67 -16.19
N ASN A 701 -18.90 9.55 -15.47
CA ASN A 701 -19.70 8.38 -15.80
C ASN A 701 -21.07 8.50 -15.13
N ILE A 702 -22.14 8.59 -15.92
CA ILE A 702 -23.51 8.75 -15.40
C ILE A 702 -24.08 7.34 -15.15
N PRO A 703 -24.30 6.95 -13.88
CA PRO A 703 -24.80 5.61 -13.58
C PRO A 703 -26.28 5.48 -13.92
N SER A 704 -26.70 4.29 -14.35
CA SER A 704 -28.09 3.82 -14.31
C SER A 704 -29.15 4.65 -15.06
N MET A 705 -28.76 5.40 -16.09
CA MET A 705 -29.68 6.09 -17.02
C MET A 705 -29.36 5.72 -18.47
N ASN A 706 -30.37 5.61 -19.33
CA ASN A 706 -30.12 5.56 -20.78
C ASN A 706 -29.77 6.97 -21.26
N GLU A 707 -28.87 7.07 -22.25
CA GLU A 707 -28.51 8.34 -22.88
C GLU A 707 -29.74 9.12 -23.39
N ASN A 708 -30.76 8.38 -23.88
CA ASN A 708 -32.00 8.96 -24.39
C ASN A 708 -32.95 9.47 -23.30
N ASP A 709 -32.74 9.08 -22.04
CA ASP A 709 -33.62 9.38 -20.92
C ASP A 709 -33.10 10.54 -20.04
N ILE A 710 -31.91 11.04 -20.33
CA ILE A 710 -31.31 12.19 -19.63
C ILE A 710 -31.97 13.48 -20.12
N SER A 711 -32.61 14.20 -19.21
CA SER A 711 -33.35 15.43 -19.51
C SER A 711 -32.57 16.71 -19.19
N HIS A 712 -31.81 16.72 -18.09
CA HIS A 712 -31.03 17.88 -17.66
C HIS A 712 -29.69 17.45 -17.11
N VAL A 713 -28.66 18.23 -17.41
CA VAL A 713 -27.33 18.13 -16.82
C VAL A 713 -26.90 19.50 -16.37
N ASN A 714 -26.57 19.59 -15.09
CA ASN A 714 -26.01 20.79 -14.47
C ASN A 714 -24.60 20.50 -13.98
N LEU A 715 -23.69 21.43 -14.19
CA LEU A 715 -22.36 21.42 -13.62
C LEU A 715 -22.19 22.64 -12.74
N ARG A 716 -21.55 22.47 -11.58
CA ARG A 716 -21.27 23.55 -10.63
C ARG A 716 -19.77 23.65 -10.41
N SER A 717 -19.22 24.87 -10.55
CA SER A 717 -17.80 25.13 -10.26
C SER A 717 -17.62 26.39 -9.42
N SER A 718 -16.81 26.29 -8.37
CA SER A 718 -16.42 27.43 -7.53
C SER A 718 -15.32 28.30 -8.17
N ASN A 719 -14.59 27.77 -9.15
CA ASN A 719 -13.37 28.36 -9.69
C ASN A 719 -13.60 28.89 -11.12
N LEU A 720 -14.46 29.89 -11.28
CA LEU A 720 -14.70 30.53 -12.58
C LEU A 720 -13.90 31.84 -12.70
N GLY A 721 -13.22 32.07 -13.83
CA GLY A 721 -12.50 33.32 -14.07
C GLY A 721 -11.56 33.31 -15.28
N LYS A 722 -10.98 34.47 -15.62
CA LYS A 722 -10.16 34.70 -16.84
C LYS A 722 -8.91 33.82 -16.98
N LYS A 723 -8.49 33.12 -15.91
CA LYS A 723 -7.30 32.25 -15.90
C LYS A 723 -7.61 30.80 -16.29
N MET A 724 -8.88 30.40 -16.27
CA MET A 724 -9.31 29.03 -16.56
C MET A 724 -10.39 29.01 -17.62
N THR A 725 -10.33 28.02 -18.51
CA THR A 725 -11.35 27.78 -19.53
C THR A 725 -11.89 26.38 -19.39
N TYR A 726 -13.21 26.25 -19.52
CA TYR A 726 -13.92 24.98 -19.47
C TYR A 726 -14.50 24.69 -20.85
N GLN A 727 -14.26 23.49 -21.36
CA GLN A 727 -14.76 23.04 -22.65
C GLN A 727 -15.39 21.66 -22.51
N ILE A 728 -16.47 21.40 -23.24
CA ILE A 728 -17.18 20.12 -23.25
C ILE A 728 -16.97 19.44 -24.61
N TRP A 729 -16.79 18.12 -24.62
CA TRP A 729 -16.61 17.36 -25.86
C TRP A 729 -17.95 17.16 -26.59
N ASN A 730 -18.00 17.51 -27.88
CA ASN A 730 -19.15 17.28 -28.76
C ASN A 730 -18.82 16.12 -29.72
N ASN A 731 -19.54 15.00 -29.59
CA ASN A 731 -19.36 13.79 -30.39
C ASN A 731 -19.77 13.94 -31.85
N ASP A 732 -20.78 14.75 -32.15
CA ASP A 732 -21.23 14.90 -33.53
C ASP A 732 -20.19 15.69 -34.34
N LYS A 733 -19.60 16.70 -33.71
CA LYS A 733 -18.57 17.56 -34.32
C LYS A 733 -17.15 17.04 -34.15
N GLN A 734 -16.93 16.05 -33.29
CA GLN A 734 -15.61 15.55 -32.89
C GLN A 734 -14.68 16.69 -32.43
N ALA A 735 -15.22 17.63 -31.63
CA ALA A 735 -14.50 18.82 -31.19
C ALA A 735 -14.94 19.32 -29.80
N TYR A 736 -14.05 20.03 -29.11
CA TYR A 736 -14.35 20.69 -27.84
C TYR A 736 -15.06 22.03 -28.05
N GLU A 737 -16.16 22.25 -27.34
CA GLU A 737 -16.95 23.48 -27.37
C GLU A 737 -16.85 24.25 -26.04
N PRO A 738 -16.76 25.60 -26.05
CA PRO A 738 -16.64 26.38 -24.83
C PRO A 738 -17.93 26.36 -24.00
N MET A 739 -17.79 26.18 -22.68
CA MET A 739 -18.91 26.20 -21.75
C MET A 739 -19.22 27.63 -21.26
N LYS A 740 -20.49 28.04 -21.36
CA LYS A 740 -20.96 29.35 -20.84
C LYS A 740 -21.59 29.18 -19.46
N TRP A 741 -20.95 29.73 -18.44
CA TRP A 741 -21.37 29.59 -17.05
C TRP A 741 -22.21 30.79 -16.59
N GLU A 742 -23.32 30.54 -15.91
CA GLU A 742 -24.21 31.54 -15.31
C GLU A 742 -24.33 31.29 -13.80
N ALA A 743 -24.05 32.29 -12.97
CA ALA A 743 -24.11 32.17 -11.50
C ALA A 743 -23.39 30.93 -10.93
N LYS A 744 -22.22 30.57 -11.49
CA LYS A 744 -21.41 29.38 -11.11
C LYS A 744 -21.96 28.02 -11.54
N ILE A 745 -23.03 28.02 -12.34
CA ILE A 745 -23.66 26.82 -12.88
C ILE A 745 -23.58 26.85 -14.40
N TRP A 746 -23.28 25.70 -15.00
CA TRP A 746 -23.50 25.46 -16.42
C TRP A 746 -24.66 24.49 -16.57
N THR A 747 -25.58 24.80 -17.48
CA THR A 747 -26.72 23.96 -17.82
C THR A 747 -26.65 23.65 -19.30
N ALA A 748 -26.85 22.39 -19.69
CA ALA A 748 -26.88 22.01 -21.10
C ALA A 748 -28.02 22.74 -21.83
N THR A 749 -27.69 23.56 -22.84
CA THR A 749 -28.69 24.27 -23.66
C THR A 749 -29.11 23.39 -24.83
N GLY A 750 -30.33 22.83 -24.78
CA GLY A 750 -30.89 21.98 -25.84
C GLY A 750 -30.69 20.48 -25.60
N SER A 751 -30.52 19.69 -26.67
CA SER A 751 -30.31 18.24 -26.54
C SER A 751 -28.93 17.92 -25.96
N ILE A 752 -28.88 17.12 -24.90
CA ILE A 752 -27.62 16.64 -24.30
C ILE A 752 -26.91 15.60 -25.16
N LYS A 753 -27.62 14.95 -26.10
CA LYS A 753 -27.13 13.81 -26.89
C LYS A 753 -25.76 14.02 -27.55
N PRO A 754 -25.45 15.17 -28.18
CA PRO A 754 -24.14 15.37 -28.78
C PRO A 754 -22.99 15.32 -27.77
N TYR A 755 -23.24 15.59 -26.49
CA TYR A 755 -22.23 15.64 -25.44
C TYR A 755 -22.11 14.32 -24.64
N LEU A 756 -22.99 13.34 -24.90
CA LEU A 756 -22.94 12.03 -24.24
C LEU A 756 -21.99 11.09 -24.99
N THR A 757 -20.99 10.57 -24.27
CA THR A 757 -20.00 9.60 -24.77
C THR A 757 -20.11 8.33 -23.94
N ASN A 758 -20.69 7.26 -24.51
CA ASN A 758 -20.89 5.97 -23.82
C ASN A 758 -21.58 6.11 -22.44
N GLY A 759 -22.59 6.98 -22.34
CA GLY A 759 -23.29 7.27 -21.09
C GLY A 759 -22.57 8.23 -20.15
N GLY A 760 -21.49 8.89 -20.58
CA GLY A 760 -20.75 9.87 -19.77
C GLY A 760 -20.57 11.24 -20.43
N ILE A 761 -20.03 12.20 -19.69
CA ILE A 761 -19.72 13.56 -20.17
C ILE A 761 -18.24 13.86 -20.00
N ARG A 762 -17.62 14.35 -21.07
CA ARG A 762 -16.20 14.70 -21.09
C ARG A 762 -16.00 16.21 -21.07
N ILE A 763 -15.18 16.68 -20.12
CA ILE A 763 -14.85 18.09 -19.93
C ILE A 763 -13.34 18.26 -19.96
N MET A 764 -12.85 19.31 -20.61
CA MET A 764 -11.46 19.74 -20.52
C MET A 764 -11.40 21.09 -19.77
N ILE A 765 -10.51 21.15 -18.79
CA ILE A 765 -10.17 22.37 -18.05
C ILE A 765 -8.76 22.77 -18.44
N SER A 766 -8.57 24.01 -18.87
CA SER A 766 -7.25 24.54 -19.23
C SER A 766 -6.90 25.78 -18.43
N THR A 767 -5.64 25.91 -18.02
CA THR A 767 -5.13 27.05 -17.27
C THR A 767 -3.95 27.68 -18.00
N LYS A 768 -3.85 29.01 -17.94
CA LYS A 768 -2.72 29.76 -18.53
C LYS A 768 -1.60 30.06 -17.52
N ASN A 769 -1.89 29.93 -16.24
CA ASN A 769 -0.99 30.19 -15.12
C ASN A 769 -1.15 29.06 -14.10
N GLN A 770 -0.17 28.94 -13.19
CA GLN A 770 -0.36 28.10 -12.01
C GLN A 770 -1.62 28.52 -11.26
N THR A 771 -2.53 27.56 -11.06
CA THR A 771 -3.87 27.82 -10.53
C THR A 771 -4.32 26.70 -9.60
N GLN A 772 -4.92 27.07 -8.47
CA GLN A 772 -5.57 26.13 -7.57
C GLN A 772 -7.09 26.11 -7.80
N PHE A 773 -7.67 24.92 -7.92
CA PHE A 773 -9.11 24.75 -8.15
C PHE A 773 -9.65 23.41 -7.66
N VAL A 774 -10.97 23.32 -7.50
CA VAL A 774 -11.68 22.06 -7.24
C VAL A 774 -12.39 21.62 -8.52
N LEU A 775 -12.47 20.32 -8.74
CA LEU A 775 -13.19 19.77 -9.89
C LEU A 775 -14.69 20.16 -9.84
N PRO A 776 -15.32 20.44 -11.00
CA PRO A 776 -16.74 20.72 -11.03
C PRO A 776 -17.56 19.53 -10.53
N GLU A 777 -18.67 19.81 -9.87
CA GLU A 777 -19.64 18.78 -9.48
C GLU A 777 -20.72 18.69 -10.56
N ILE A 778 -21.20 17.48 -10.84
CA ILE A 778 -22.29 17.24 -11.79
C ILE A 778 -23.58 16.85 -11.06
N SER A 779 -24.72 17.29 -11.58
CA SER A 779 -26.04 16.81 -11.24
C SER A 779 -26.78 16.45 -12.52
N VAL A 780 -27.50 15.33 -12.48
CA VAL A 780 -28.19 14.77 -13.65
C VAL A 780 -29.63 14.47 -13.30
N LYS A 781 -30.56 14.82 -14.19
CA LYS A 781 -31.98 14.49 -14.07
C LYS A 781 -32.46 13.74 -15.29
N GLY A 782 -33.09 12.58 -15.10
CA GLY A 782 -33.57 11.73 -16.19
C GLY A 782 -34.44 10.58 -15.71
N LYS A 783 -34.83 9.67 -16.61
CA LYS A 783 -35.49 8.41 -16.21
C LYS A 783 -34.43 7.34 -15.90
N GLY A 784 -34.64 6.59 -14.82
CA GLY A 784 -33.77 5.48 -14.45
C GLY A 784 -33.90 4.28 -15.40
N LYS A 785 -32.84 3.47 -15.52
CA LYS A 785 -32.89 2.13 -16.14
C LYS A 785 -33.60 1.14 -15.23
N GLN A 786 -34.38 0.22 -15.81
CA GLN A 786 -34.78 -0.99 -15.09
C GLN A 786 -33.54 -1.87 -14.85
N PRO A 787 -33.42 -2.51 -13.67
CA PRO A 787 -32.32 -3.40 -13.35
C PRO A 787 -32.22 -4.61 -14.30
#